data_AF-A0A7J7PS49-F1
#
_entry.id   AF-A0A7J7PS49-F1
#
_cell.length_a   1.000
_cell.length_b   1.000
_cell.length_c   1.000
_cell.angle_alpha   90.00
_cell.angle_beta   90.00
_cell.angle_gamma   90.00
#
_symmetry.space_group_name_H-M   'P 1'
#
loop_
_entity.id
_entity.type
_entity.pdbx_description
1 polymer ?
#
loop_
_entity_poly.entity_id
_entity_poly.type
_entity_poly.pdbx_seq_one_letter_code
_entity_poly.pdbx_strand_id
1 'polypeptide(L)'
;MLLLVFLLLGRAAADAKAAAQPRLMQTNSYSESIDIFIPELLNLKEGEGEYLCTGMLLPDKPLRLVGVDVLADSQAVDQVTVMGCELPFILPRPGEPQPPRAWDCNAQLDCRPIAGSAAHTLYAWGPDTLPLEYPKGVGYPMGKGTLIRHAVLKVHYKAGARPAGDTTGVRLNFDNRGMPFSVGMLSYSNAAEVRPKAGHFTVWTGCCYKGFQPLTTFGVRVHTDYLGQMVFIKKAPTPFQSDSHVMASGNPQLSLGMNGITGQVILPGDRLLVACEFNSLSMDLNSSAVNDTCSMDLMVYSPLPHSEVCQADASTLFYDTSPGNMQRTATLLPDPYPLWRPLQYTSTFSNQSILGAAASVTLGPDGMLWVLYRGGRVWDADSFDADFRYLFHDPIAADIVVQMHPDTGTVLRRWGSGHFYMPHMITVDRANNVWVTDPGRQQVLQFSASGELLMEMGQFDSPGTKRIHMCQPTHVAALNDGTFIIGDGYCNSRAVRFLADGTYHSQFQLPEKNGTYDIHTNPGGSGMGVVHSVAFDECDGMVYVADKENGRVHTFDLNTRTLITTAGLRSYGKAFALAKGPYGRILALMWEPGMDAVIVDAGSPTQNWTLPNTTDLFPHDMAVGPAPVQLSGAGERLLAVYISPLCEGCSLRKYVLFPEGFVMPDTGMPPPVLVPARSLPVVQQLASEDAGEWRERERVYQEEERGDQEQQRQMASPALLKQLQQTLEAMQQQLTAQHLAQQQLSAAAATQQKLAAQHQAVAAVVAAAAQQQAAAIEANQQQPAAAADGDVIAVTGAGLGVGDRTVLASIIAVLTFSAGLGAIVGAIALYLLAKPAKECAVSDTGGKPFPASSIATLLVGGKSTEHDKLLHSA
;
A
#
# COMPACT_ATOMS: atom_id res chain seq x y z
N MET A 1 -42.20 54.79 24.83
CA MET A 1 -41.12 54.34 23.92
C MET A 1 -40.32 53.16 24.46
N LEU A 2 -39.91 53.11 25.74
CA LEU A 2 -39.22 51.91 26.29
C LEU A 2 -40.06 50.61 26.25
N LEU A 3 -41.38 50.68 26.40
CA LEU A 3 -42.26 49.50 26.29
C LEU A 3 -42.34 48.94 24.85
N LEU A 4 -42.18 49.78 23.83
CA LEU A 4 -42.21 49.35 22.43
C LEU A 4 -40.91 48.66 22.02
N VAL A 5 -39.78 49.09 22.60
CA VAL A 5 -38.46 48.45 22.42
C VAL A 5 -38.44 47.06 23.07
N PHE A 6 -39.08 46.89 24.23
CA PHE A 6 -39.20 45.57 24.89
C PHE A 6 -40.10 44.59 24.11
N LEU A 7 -41.17 45.05 23.47
CA LEU A 7 -42.05 44.19 22.66
C LEU A 7 -41.44 43.80 21.31
N LEU A 8 -40.59 44.66 20.72
CA LEU A 8 -39.85 44.34 19.49
C LEU A 8 -38.64 43.42 19.78
N LEU A 9 -37.94 43.59 20.91
CA LEU A 9 -36.89 42.67 21.35
C LEU A 9 -37.46 41.32 21.83
N GLY A 10 -38.66 41.30 22.42
CA GLY A 10 -39.34 40.08 22.85
C GLY A 10 -39.82 39.18 21.71
N ARG A 11 -40.23 39.76 20.57
CA ARG A 11 -40.55 38.97 19.36
C ARG A 11 -39.31 38.50 18.60
N ALA A 12 -38.25 39.30 18.55
CA ALA A 12 -36.97 38.84 17.98
C ALA A 12 -36.33 37.70 18.80
N ALA A 13 -36.50 37.68 20.13
CA ALA A 13 -35.98 36.61 20.99
C ALA A 13 -36.81 35.31 20.95
N ALA A 14 -38.09 35.37 20.56
CA ALA A 14 -38.95 34.19 20.38
C ALA A 14 -38.74 33.51 19.01
N ASP A 15 -38.48 34.29 17.95
CA ASP A 15 -38.16 33.74 16.62
C ASP A 15 -36.67 33.34 16.48
N ALA A 16 -35.75 33.92 17.28
CA ALA A 16 -34.34 33.51 17.31
C ALA A 16 -34.05 32.26 18.17
N LYS A 17 -35.00 31.79 18.98
CA LYS A 17 -34.89 30.53 19.74
C LYS A 17 -35.51 29.31 19.05
N ALA A 18 -36.13 29.49 17.89
CA ALA A 18 -36.64 28.41 17.03
C ALA A 18 -35.73 28.09 15.83
N ALA A 19 -34.58 28.76 15.69
CA ALA A 19 -33.69 28.63 14.54
C ALA A 19 -32.20 28.53 14.95
N ALA A 20 -31.87 27.68 15.92
CA ALA A 20 -30.51 27.19 16.17
C ALA A 20 -30.52 26.14 17.29
N GLN A 21 -31.26 25.06 17.08
CA GLN A 21 -30.82 23.77 17.58
C GLN A 21 -30.60 22.95 16.31
N PRO A 22 -29.41 22.36 16.07
CA PRO A 22 -29.38 21.24 15.15
C PRO A 22 -30.47 20.31 15.68
N ARG A 23 -31.44 19.94 14.85
CA ARG A 23 -32.24 18.75 15.15
C ARG A 23 -31.18 17.72 15.51
N LEU A 24 -31.12 17.38 16.80
CA LEU A 24 -30.40 16.22 17.28
C LEU A 24 -30.77 15.17 16.26
N MET A 25 -29.74 14.75 15.51
CA MET A 25 -29.84 13.70 14.54
C MET A 25 -30.80 12.70 15.14
N GLN A 26 -31.89 12.40 14.43
CA GLN A 26 -32.42 11.05 14.56
C GLN A 26 -31.19 10.17 14.57
N THR A 27 -30.96 9.46 15.67
CA THR A 27 -29.95 8.44 15.74
C THR A 27 -30.41 7.38 14.74
N ASN A 28 -30.22 7.66 13.45
CA ASN A 28 -30.17 6.66 12.42
C ASN A 28 -29.01 5.81 12.88
N SER A 29 -29.32 4.68 13.52
CA SER A 29 -28.31 3.70 13.83
C SER A 29 -27.74 3.29 12.49
N TYR A 30 -26.58 3.85 12.14
CA TYR A 30 -25.86 3.48 10.94
C TYR A 30 -25.47 2.01 10.99
N SER A 31 -25.33 1.47 12.19
CA SER A 31 -25.21 0.05 12.45
C SER A 31 -26.58 -0.62 12.49
N GLU A 32 -26.67 -1.77 11.82
CA GLU A 32 -27.82 -2.66 11.78
C GLU A 32 -27.31 -4.09 11.89
N SER A 33 -28.04 -4.96 12.57
CA SER A 33 -27.71 -6.38 12.66
C SER A 33 -28.88 -7.21 12.16
N ILE A 34 -28.58 -8.31 11.50
CA ILE A 34 -29.57 -9.23 10.96
C ILE A 34 -29.23 -10.64 11.42
N ASP A 35 -30.16 -11.27 12.12
CA ASP A 35 -29.99 -12.63 12.62
C ASP A 35 -30.56 -13.65 11.63
N ILE A 36 -29.81 -14.72 11.38
CA ILE A 36 -30.19 -15.85 10.53
C ILE A 36 -30.07 -17.11 11.37
N PHE A 37 -31.15 -17.88 11.47
CA PHE A 37 -31.18 -19.13 12.23
C PHE A 37 -31.66 -20.28 11.35
N ILE A 38 -31.17 -21.49 11.62
CA ILE A 38 -31.76 -22.68 11.04
C ILE A 38 -33.19 -22.82 11.58
N PRO A 39 -34.24 -22.80 10.74
CA PRO A 39 -35.61 -22.94 11.21
C PRO A 39 -35.84 -24.34 11.80
N GLU A 40 -36.80 -24.42 12.72
CA GLU A 40 -37.24 -25.70 13.27
C GLU A 40 -37.82 -26.58 12.16
N LEU A 41 -37.14 -27.69 11.85
CA LEU A 41 -37.55 -28.64 10.83
C LEU A 41 -38.28 -29.80 11.48
N LEU A 42 -39.58 -29.93 11.20
CA LEU A 42 -40.43 -30.92 11.86
C LEU A 42 -40.20 -32.38 11.44
N ASN A 43 -39.33 -32.71 10.47
CA ASN A 43 -39.14 -34.10 9.99
C ASN A 43 -37.79 -34.32 9.26
N LEU A 44 -36.66 -34.36 9.96
CA LEU A 44 -35.42 -34.96 9.42
C LEU A 44 -35.13 -36.26 10.17
N LYS A 45 -34.82 -37.34 9.44
CA LYS A 45 -34.50 -38.63 10.05
C LYS A 45 -33.10 -38.59 10.66
N GLU A 46 -32.89 -39.41 11.68
CA GLU A 46 -31.56 -39.66 12.28
C GLU A 46 -30.57 -40.11 11.18
N GLY A 47 -29.51 -39.34 10.95
CA GLY A 47 -28.53 -39.56 9.86
C GLY A 47 -28.81 -38.85 8.52
N GLU A 48 -29.96 -38.16 8.38
CA GLU A 48 -30.24 -37.22 7.28
C GLU A 48 -30.07 -35.77 7.79
N GLY A 49 -29.29 -34.93 7.07
CA GLY A 49 -29.17 -33.50 7.39
C GLY A 49 -28.05 -33.08 8.35
N GLU A 50 -26.86 -33.68 8.26
CA GLU A 50 -25.66 -33.17 8.96
C GLU A 50 -25.30 -31.77 8.46
N TYR A 51 -25.51 -31.46 7.17
CA TYR A 51 -25.36 -30.12 6.60
C TYR A 51 -26.72 -29.50 6.29
N LEU A 52 -27.12 -28.49 7.06
CA LEU A 52 -28.37 -27.75 6.85
C LEU A 52 -28.12 -26.34 6.36
N CYS A 53 -28.93 -25.92 5.38
CA CYS A 53 -28.86 -24.61 4.78
C CYS A 53 -30.18 -23.87 4.92
N THR A 54 -30.11 -22.56 5.13
CA THR A 54 -31.23 -21.64 4.95
C THR A 54 -30.74 -20.34 4.33
N GLY A 55 -31.59 -19.62 3.60
CA GLY A 55 -31.18 -18.44 2.84
C GLY A 55 -32.15 -17.28 2.99
N MET A 56 -31.67 -16.09 3.31
CA MET A 56 -32.51 -14.91 3.50
C MET A 56 -32.33 -13.88 2.39
N LEU A 57 -33.40 -13.16 2.07
CA LEU A 57 -33.33 -11.96 1.23
C LEU A 57 -32.83 -10.77 2.05
N LEU A 58 -31.80 -10.09 1.56
CA LEU A 58 -31.28 -8.88 2.20
C LEU A 58 -32.20 -7.67 1.92
N PRO A 59 -32.26 -6.68 2.84
CA PRO A 59 -32.95 -5.41 2.60
C PRO A 59 -32.64 -4.77 1.24
N ASP A 60 -33.62 -4.14 0.59
CA ASP A 60 -33.40 -3.45 -0.69
C ASP A 60 -32.69 -2.09 -0.54
N LYS A 61 -31.51 -2.11 0.07
CA LYS A 61 -30.59 -1.00 0.21
C LYS A 61 -29.14 -1.50 0.15
N PRO A 62 -28.15 -0.64 -0.15
CA PRO A 62 -26.75 -1.02 -0.04
C PRO A 62 -26.38 -1.29 1.42
N LEU A 63 -25.59 -2.34 1.65
CA LEU A 63 -25.16 -2.81 2.97
C LEU A 63 -23.65 -3.08 2.97
N ARG A 64 -22.98 -2.89 4.11
CA ARG A 64 -21.58 -3.31 4.33
C ARG A 64 -21.50 -4.25 5.52
N LEU A 65 -21.19 -5.52 5.27
CA LEU A 65 -20.94 -6.50 6.33
C LEU A 65 -19.59 -6.20 6.99
N VAL A 66 -19.60 -5.95 8.30
CA VAL A 66 -18.42 -5.60 9.12
C VAL A 66 -18.11 -6.65 10.19
N GLY A 67 -18.82 -7.78 10.18
CA GLY A 67 -18.57 -8.87 11.11
C GLY A 67 -19.72 -9.86 11.16
N VAL A 68 -19.43 -11.03 11.71
CA VAL A 68 -20.39 -12.13 11.88
C VAL A 68 -20.21 -12.68 13.28
N ASP A 69 -21.26 -12.61 14.12
CA ASP A 69 -21.26 -13.30 15.40
C ASP A 69 -21.89 -14.68 15.21
N VAL A 70 -21.17 -15.72 15.63
CA VAL A 70 -21.68 -17.10 15.55
C VAL A 70 -22.52 -17.40 16.78
N LEU A 71 -23.74 -17.87 16.55
CA LEU A 71 -24.70 -18.26 17.57
C LEU A 71 -24.87 -19.78 17.51
N ALA A 72 -23.84 -20.53 17.91
CA ALA A 72 -23.80 -21.99 17.82
C ALA A 72 -23.17 -22.61 19.07
N ASP A 73 -23.62 -23.81 19.44
CA ASP A 73 -22.97 -24.63 20.47
C ASP A 73 -21.89 -25.50 19.84
N SER A 74 -20.62 -25.27 20.21
CA SER A 74 -19.47 -26.03 19.71
C SER A 74 -19.49 -27.51 20.10
N GLN A 75 -20.35 -27.91 21.05
CA GLN A 75 -20.59 -29.32 21.35
C GLN A 75 -21.45 -29.99 20.28
N ALA A 76 -22.37 -29.27 19.64
CA ALA A 76 -23.31 -29.79 18.65
C ALA A 76 -22.90 -29.51 17.20
N VAL A 77 -22.12 -28.46 16.96
CA VAL A 77 -21.81 -27.94 15.62
C VAL A 77 -20.31 -28.02 15.35
N ASP A 78 -19.94 -28.60 14.21
CA ASP A 78 -18.55 -28.69 13.73
C ASP A 78 -18.16 -27.49 12.86
N GLN A 79 -19.13 -26.93 12.11
CA GLN A 79 -18.85 -25.83 11.20
C GLN A 79 -20.07 -24.93 10.98
N VAL A 80 -19.84 -23.64 10.85
CA VAL A 80 -20.81 -22.65 10.37
C VAL A 80 -20.19 -21.88 9.22
N THR A 81 -20.89 -21.77 8.09
CA THR A 81 -20.45 -21.01 6.91
C THR A 81 -21.55 -20.06 6.48
N VAL A 82 -21.18 -18.81 6.19
CA VAL A 82 -22.07 -17.80 5.61
C VAL A 82 -21.64 -17.56 4.18
N MET A 83 -22.57 -17.80 3.25
CA MET A 83 -22.39 -17.59 1.82
C MET A 83 -23.23 -16.39 1.37
N GLY A 84 -22.73 -15.62 0.41
CA GLY A 84 -23.46 -14.56 -0.27
C GLY A 84 -23.74 -14.95 -1.71
N CYS A 85 -24.96 -14.78 -2.20
CA CYS A 85 -25.27 -15.03 -3.61
C CYS A 85 -26.47 -14.24 -4.12
N GLU A 86 -26.64 -14.25 -5.44
CA GLU A 86 -27.80 -13.62 -6.09
C GLU A 86 -29.08 -14.41 -5.82
N LEU A 87 -29.06 -15.75 -5.95
CA LEU A 87 -30.19 -16.61 -5.65
C LEU A 87 -29.78 -17.84 -4.82
N PRO A 88 -30.38 -18.05 -3.63
CA PRO A 88 -30.23 -19.30 -2.88
C PRO A 88 -30.90 -20.45 -3.62
N PHE A 89 -30.54 -21.69 -3.28
CA PHE A 89 -31.16 -22.88 -3.86
C PHE A 89 -32.69 -22.89 -3.67
N ILE A 90 -33.17 -22.66 -2.45
CA ILE A 90 -34.59 -22.41 -2.16
C ILE A 90 -34.81 -20.91 -2.04
N LEU A 91 -35.64 -20.37 -2.93
CA LEU A 91 -36.11 -18.99 -2.85
C LEU A 91 -37.25 -18.87 -1.83
N PRO A 92 -37.23 -17.83 -0.97
CA PRO A 92 -38.38 -17.54 -0.13
C PRO A 92 -39.59 -17.15 -0.97
N ARG A 93 -40.79 -17.61 -0.58
CA ARG A 93 -42.02 -17.18 -1.25
C ARG A 93 -42.40 -15.75 -0.83
N PRO A 94 -43.04 -14.96 -1.71
CA PRO A 94 -43.57 -13.65 -1.32
C PRO A 94 -44.48 -13.78 -0.09
N GLY A 95 -44.18 -13.04 0.98
CA GLY A 95 -44.93 -13.06 2.24
C GLY A 95 -44.58 -14.22 3.20
N GLU A 96 -43.63 -15.09 2.84
CA GLU A 96 -43.10 -16.11 3.77
C GLU A 96 -42.19 -15.46 4.83
N PRO A 97 -42.29 -15.85 6.11
CA PRO A 97 -41.34 -15.41 7.14
C PRO A 97 -39.91 -15.79 6.74
N GLN A 98 -38.98 -14.86 6.95
CA GLN A 98 -37.55 -15.08 6.75
C GLN A 98 -36.90 -15.44 8.09
N PRO A 99 -35.90 -16.36 8.12
CA PRO A 99 -35.43 -17.16 6.99
C PRO A 99 -36.44 -18.26 6.57
N PRO A 100 -36.46 -18.67 5.29
CA PRO A 100 -37.36 -19.68 4.76
C PRO A 100 -37.00 -21.08 5.27
N ARG A 101 -37.77 -22.09 4.83
CA ARG A 101 -37.51 -23.52 5.07
C ARG A 101 -36.05 -23.90 4.82
N ALA A 102 -35.47 -24.68 5.74
CA ALA A 102 -34.13 -25.25 5.55
C ALA A 102 -34.13 -26.45 4.60
N TRP A 103 -32.96 -26.72 4.00
CA TRP A 103 -32.70 -27.85 3.13
C TRP A 103 -31.37 -28.53 3.45
N ASP A 104 -31.22 -29.77 2.97
CA ASP A 104 -29.96 -30.52 3.05
C ASP A 104 -28.98 -30.00 1.98
N CYS A 105 -27.87 -29.42 2.41
CA CYS A 105 -26.85 -28.86 1.52
C CYS A 105 -25.90 -29.90 0.92
N ASN A 106 -25.94 -31.14 1.39
CA ASN A 106 -25.18 -32.23 0.75
C ASN A 106 -25.91 -32.73 -0.49
N ALA A 107 -27.25 -32.76 -0.44
CA ALA A 107 -28.08 -33.18 -1.55
C ALA A 107 -28.31 -32.07 -2.60
N GLN A 108 -28.19 -30.80 -2.19
CA GLN A 108 -28.50 -29.64 -3.03
C GLN A 108 -27.45 -28.54 -2.84
N LEU A 109 -27.24 -27.72 -3.87
CA LEU A 109 -26.27 -26.62 -3.80
C LEU A 109 -26.66 -25.58 -2.74
N ASP A 110 -25.67 -24.86 -2.21
CA ASP A 110 -25.90 -23.74 -1.29
C ASP A 110 -26.59 -22.56 -2.03
N CYS A 111 -26.06 -22.23 -3.20
CA CYS A 111 -26.56 -21.17 -4.09
C CYS A 111 -26.82 -21.72 -5.50
N ARG A 112 -27.77 -21.11 -6.22
CA ARG A 112 -28.03 -21.51 -7.61
C ARG A 112 -26.89 -21.02 -8.50
N PRO A 113 -26.38 -21.86 -9.42
CA PRO A 113 -25.40 -21.42 -10.39
C PRO A 113 -26.07 -20.47 -11.39
N ILE A 114 -25.57 -19.25 -11.48
CA ILE A 114 -26.03 -18.24 -12.44
C ILE A 114 -24.83 -17.86 -13.30
N ALA A 115 -25.01 -17.86 -14.62
CA ALA A 115 -23.96 -17.45 -15.53
C ALA A 115 -23.55 -15.99 -15.24
N GLY A 116 -22.30 -15.79 -14.80
CA GLY A 116 -21.76 -14.46 -14.46
C GLY A 116 -21.97 -14.01 -13.01
N SER A 117 -22.42 -14.89 -12.11
CA SER A 117 -22.42 -14.66 -10.66
C SER A 117 -21.86 -15.90 -9.94
N ALA A 118 -20.91 -15.72 -9.03
CA ALA A 118 -20.48 -16.79 -8.14
C ALA A 118 -21.17 -16.73 -6.77
N ALA A 119 -21.04 -17.80 -6.01
CA ALA A 119 -21.34 -17.80 -4.59
C ALA A 119 -20.09 -17.37 -3.83
N HIS A 120 -20.23 -16.44 -2.88
CA HIS A 120 -19.11 -15.89 -2.14
C HIS A 120 -19.11 -16.42 -0.72
N THR A 121 -18.03 -17.06 -0.27
CA THR A 121 -17.86 -17.35 1.15
C THR A 121 -17.55 -16.06 1.89
N LEU A 122 -18.52 -15.58 2.68
CA LEU A 122 -18.41 -14.33 3.44
C LEU A 122 -17.71 -14.55 4.78
N TYR A 123 -17.98 -15.70 5.40
CA TYR A 123 -17.44 -16.06 6.70
C TYR A 123 -17.50 -17.58 6.88
N ALA A 124 -16.56 -18.15 7.63
CA ALA A 124 -16.62 -19.53 8.07
C ALA A 124 -16.03 -19.67 9.47
N TRP A 125 -16.63 -20.53 10.29
CA TRP A 125 -16.23 -20.79 11.67
C TRP A 125 -16.25 -22.29 11.95
N GLY A 126 -15.38 -22.69 12.86
CA GLY A 126 -15.42 -23.97 13.54
C GLY A 126 -14.78 -23.87 14.93
N PRO A 127 -14.96 -24.88 15.80
CA PRO A 127 -14.49 -24.83 17.18
C PRO A 127 -12.99 -24.53 17.34
N ASP A 128 -12.16 -25.00 16.40
CA ASP A 128 -10.69 -24.88 16.46
C ASP A 128 -10.15 -23.65 15.70
N THR A 129 -11.01 -22.71 15.30
CA THR A 129 -10.61 -21.58 14.46
C THR A 129 -10.22 -20.35 15.28
N LEU A 130 -9.17 -19.66 14.84
CA LEU A 130 -8.79 -18.38 15.40
C LEU A 130 -9.87 -17.33 15.10
N PRO A 131 -10.22 -16.46 16.05
CA PRO A 131 -11.19 -15.40 15.82
C PRO A 131 -10.84 -14.56 14.58
N LEU A 132 -11.79 -14.41 13.67
CA LEU A 132 -11.68 -13.52 12.52
C LEU A 132 -12.46 -12.24 12.82
N GLU A 133 -11.73 -11.16 13.05
CA GLU A 133 -12.30 -9.82 13.19
C GLU A 133 -12.06 -9.01 11.91
N TYR A 134 -13.10 -8.34 11.43
CA TYR A 134 -12.97 -7.43 10.31
C TYR A 134 -12.21 -6.18 10.76
N PRO A 135 -11.14 -5.78 10.05
CA PRO A 135 -10.41 -4.57 10.42
C PRO A 135 -11.30 -3.33 10.38
N LYS A 136 -10.98 -2.34 11.21
CA LYS A 136 -11.75 -1.09 11.29
C LYS A 136 -11.79 -0.40 9.92
N GLY A 137 -13.00 -0.06 9.46
CA GLY A 137 -13.20 0.62 8.17
C GLY A 137 -13.21 -0.33 6.96
N VAL A 138 -13.20 -1.64 7.20
CA VAL A 138 -13.33 -2.68 6.17
C VAL A 138 -14.75 -3.23 6.21
N GLY A 139 -15.40 -3.35 5.05
CA GLY A 139 -16.71 -4.01 4.97
C GLY A 139 -16.98 -4.68 3.62
N TYR A 140 -17.67 -5.81 3.63
CA TYR A 140 -18.06 -6.55 2.42
C TYR A 140 -19.32 -5.93 1.81
N PRO A 141 -19.31 -5.46 0.54
CA PRO A 141 -20.48 -4.86 -0.09
C PRO A 141 -21.57 -5.91 -0.40
N MET A 142 -22.80 -5.64 0.03
CA MET A 142 -23.96 -6.53 -0.14
C MET A 142 -25.24 -5.73 -0.42
N GLY A 143 -26.30 -6.41 -0.86
CA GLY A 143 -27.62 -5.81 -1.08
C GLY A 143 -27.69 -5.03 -2.39
N LYS A 144 -28.40 -3.89 -2.38
CA LYS A 144 -28.70 -3.12 -3.60
C LYS A 144 -27.46 -2.57 -4.27
N GLY A 145 -27.35 -2.79 -5.58
CA GLY A 145 -26.18 -2.42 -6.39
C GLY A 145 -25.11 -3.51 -6.50
N THR A 146 -25.27 -4.65 -5.82
CA THR A 146 -24.33 -5.78 -5.86
C THR A 146 -25.02 -7.05 -6.35
N LEU A 147 -24.23 -8.06 -6.76
CA LEU A 147 -24.74 -9.41 -7.08
C LEU A 147 -25.16 -10.19 -5.83
N ILE A 148 -24.71 -9.79 -4.64
CA ILE A 148 -25.02 -10.48 -3.37
C ILE A 148 -26.34 -9.95 -2.81
N ARG A 149 -27.44 -10.56 -3.25
CA ARG A 149 -28.80 -10.20 -2.82
C ARG A 149 -29.32 -11.03 -1.65
N HIS A 150 -28.72 -12.19 -1.41
CA HIS A 150 -29.10 -13.12 -0.36
C HIS A 150 -27.88 -13.54 0.46
N ALA A 151 -28.12 -13.86 1.73
CA ALA A 151 -27.17 -14.55 2.59
C ALA A 151 -27.68 -15.96 2.88
N VAL A 152 -26.83 -16.97 2.70
CA VAL A 152 -27.11 -18.38 2.97
C VAL A 152 -26.28 -18.84 4.15
N LEU A 153 -26.94 -19.28 5.20
CA LEU A 153 -26.33 -19.92 6.37
C LEU A 153 -26.26 -21.42 6.10
N LYS A 154 -25.07 -22.00 6.21
CA LYS A 154 -24.79 -23.43 6.17
C LYS A 154 -24.22 -23.89 7.51
N VAL A 155 -24.80 -24.93 8.11
CA VAL A 155 -24.38 -25.46 9.41
C VAL A 155 -24.10 -26.94 9.27
N HIS A 156 -22.91 -27.36 9.70
CA HIS A 156 -22.55 -28.76 9.87
C HIS A 156 -22.73 -29.18 11.33
N TYR A 157 -23.73 -30.02 11.60
CA TYR A 157 -23.96 -30.61 12.91
C TYR A 157 -23.18 -31.92 13.04
N LYS A 158 -22.64 -32.17 14.23
CA LYS A 158 -22.12 -33.50 14.58
C LYS A 158 -23.25 -34.52 14.52
N ALA A 159 -22.93 -35.73 14.07
CA ALA A 159 -23.87 -36.83 13.96
C ALA A 159 -24.71 -37.01 15.24
N GLY A 160 -26.03 -36.84 15.12
CA GLY A 160 -26.98 -37.01 16.23
C GLY A 160 -26.94 -35.93 17.32
N ALA A 161 -26.15 -34.86 17.16
CA ALA A 161 -25.94 -33.85 18.20
C ALA A 161 -26.87 -32.63 18.11
N ARG A 162 -27.78 -32.60 17.12
CA ARG A 162 -28.68 -31.45 16.92
C ARG A 162 -29.66 -31.32 18.10
N PRO A 163 -29.70 -30.16 18.80
CA PRO A 163 -30.57 -29.98 19.95
C PRO A 163 -32.04 -29.81 19.55
N ALA A 164 -32.96 -30.22 20.45
CA ALA A 164 -34.38 -29.87 20.34
C ALA A 164 -34.56 -28.36 20.59
N GLY A 165 -35.36 -27.68 19.77
CA GLY A 165 -35.49 -26.22 19.83
C GLY A 165 -34.24 -25.48 19.35
N ASP A 166 -33.57 -26.04 18.35
CA ASP A 166 -32.35 -25.52 17.74
C ASP A 166 -32.42 -24.01 17.42
N THR A 167 -31.47 -23.26 17.99
CA THR A 167 -31.30 -21.82 17.78
C THR A 167 -29.97 -21.50 17.10
N THR A 168 -29.37 -22.50 16.44
CA THR A 168 -28.10 -22.33 15.74
C THR A 168 -28.25 -21.32 14.61
N GLY A 169 -27.35 -20.35 14.58
CA GLY A 169 -27.43 -19.25 13.64
C GLY A 169 -26.19 -18.36 13.61
N VAL A 170 -26.36 -17.23 12.95
CA VAL A 170 -25.39 -16.14 12.88
C VAL A 170 -26.10 -14.80 13.02
N ARG A 171 -25.39 -13.82 13.58
CA ARG A 171 -25.75 -12.42 13.51
C ARG A 171 -24.81 -11.72 12.54
N LEU A 172 -25.36 -11.23 11.44
CA LEU A 172 -24.64 -10.42 10.47
C LEU A 172 -24.65 -8.96 10.93
N ASN A 173 -23.47 -8.38 11.14
CA ASN A 173 -23.33 -7.00 11.59
C ASN A 173 -23.00 -6.10 10.40
N PHE A 174 -23.82 -5.07 10.20
CA PHE A 174 -23.67 -4.11 9.11
C PHE A 174 -23.36 -2.71 9.63
N ASP A 175 -22.62 -1.94 8.84
CA ASP A 175 -22.42 -0.51 9.05
C ASP A 175 -22.65 0.25 7.73
N ASN A 176 -23.71 1.02 7.68
CA ASN A 176 -24.18 1.71 6.49
C ASN A 176 -23.47 3.06 6.27
N ARG A 177 -22.32 3.31 6.91
CA ARG A 177 -21.44 4.44 6.59
C ARG A 177 -20.56 4.11 5.38
N GLY A 178 -20.08 5.16 4.72
CA GLY A 178 -19.03 5.01 3.71
C GLY A 178 -17.77 4.41 4.32
N MET A 179 -17.39 3.22 3.85
CA MET A 179 -16.21 2.51 4.29
C MET A 179 -15.02 2.82 3.38
N PRO A 180 -13.83 3.11 3.94
CA PRO A 180 -12.63 3.33 3.14
C PRO A 180 -12.16 2.08 2.39
N PHE A 181 -12.45 0.89 2.91
CA PHE A 181 -11.98 -0.37 2.36
C PHE A 181 -13.12 -1.37 2.14
N SER A 182 -12.98 -2.14 1.08
CA SER A 182 -13.87 -3.23 0.71
C SER A 182 -13.14 -4.55 0.87
N VAL A 183 -13.85 -5.56 1.36
CA VAL A 183 -13.33 -6.94 1.39
C VAL A 183 -13.30 -7.51 -0.03
N GLY A 184 -12.33 -8.38 -0.24
CA GLY A 184 -12.16 -9.22 -1.40
C GLY A 184 -11.63 -10.61 -0.99
N MET A 185 -11.55 -11.52 -1.95
CA MET A 185 -11.09 -12.89 -1.72
C MET A 185 -10.14 -13.34 -2.82
N LEU A 186 -8.95 -13.83 -2.45
CA LEU A 186 -8.07 -14.54 -3.38
C LEU A 186 -8.19 -16.04 -3.10
N SER A 187 -8.78 -16.79 -4.03
CA SER A 187 -8.99 -18.23 -3.89
C SER A 187 -8.03 -18.99 -4.78
N TYR A 188 -7.31 -19.95 -4.21
CA TYR A 188 -6.38 -20.83 -4.91
C TYR A 188 -6.91 -22.25 -4.85
N SER A 189 -6.88 -22.96 -5.98
CA SER A 189 -7.29 -24.36 -6.04
C SER A 189 -6.43 -25.20 -6.99
N ASN A 190 -6.11 -26.42 -6.58
CA ASN A 190 -5.49 -27.45 -7.40
C ASN A 190 -6.14 -28.82 -7.14
N ALA A 191 -6.06 -29.70 -8.13
CA ALA A 191 -6.26 -31.12 -7.93
C ALA A 191 -4.93 -31.78 -7.54
N ALA A 192 -4.96 -32.71 -6.60
CA ALA A 192 -3.83 -33.50 -6.16
C ALA A 192 -4.08 -34.99 -6.44
N GLU A 193 -3.29 -35.61 -7.31
CA GLU A 193 -3.28 -37.07 -7.43
C GLU A 193 -2.39 -37.67 -6.33
N VAL A 194 -2.99 -38.20 -5.28
CA VAL A 194 -2.28 -38.79 -4.15
C VAL A 194 -2.04 -40.27 -4.37
N ARG A 195 -0.79 -40.64 -4.67
CA ARG A 195 -0.39 -42.03 -4.83
C ARG A 195 -0.12 -42.71 -3.48
N PRO A 196 -0.48 -43.99 -3.31
CA PRO A 196 -0.19 -44.70 -2.07
C PRO A 196 1.32 -44.82 -1.80
N LYS A 197 1.71 -44.71 -0.52
CA LYS A 197 3.11 -44.81 -0.07
C LYS A 197 4.09 -43.85 -0.75
N ALA A 198 3.63 -42.72 -1.27
CA ALA A 198 4.49 -41.72 -1.93
C ALA A 198 5.38 -40.93 -0.95
N GLY A 199 5.16 -41.04 0.37
CA GLY A 199 5.89 -40.23 1.34
C GLY A 199 5.32 -38.83 1.46
N HIS A 200 6.15 -37.88 1.87
CA HIS A 200 5.82 -36.46 1.84
C HIS A 200 6.01 -35.89 0.43
N PHE A 201 5.02 -35.16 -0.06
CA PHE A 201 5.11 -34.45 -1.33
C PHE A 201 4.27 -33.15 -1.29
N THR A 202 4.57 -32.24 -2.21
CA THR A 202 3.94 -30.91 -2.24
C THR A 202 3.24 -30.69 -3.57
N VAL A 203 2.01 -30.20 -3.51
CA VAL A 203 1.25 -29.70 -4.66
C VAL A 203 1.26 -28.19 -4.63
N TRP A 204 1.64 -27.58 -5.75
CA TRP A 204 1.81 -26.13 -5.87
C TRP A 204 0.74 -25.52 -6.79
N THR A 205 0.24 -24.35 -6.41
CA THR A 205 -0.55 -23.47 -7.26
C THR A 205 -0.06 -22.05 -7.07
N GLY A 206 -0.02 -21.25 -8.13
CA GLY A 206 0.35 -19.85 -7.98
C GLY A 206 -0.10 -18.99 -9.12
N CYS A 207 -0.39 -17.73 -8.80
CA CYS A 207 -0.80 -16.71 -9.75
C CYS A 207 -0.08 -15.40 -9.45
N CYS A 208 0.06 -14.59 -10.50
CA CYS A 208 0.54 -13.22 -10.38
C CYS A 208 -0.65 -12.29 -10.18
N TYR A 209 -0.56 -11.43 -9.17
CA TYR A 209 -1.60 -10.46 -8.86
C TYR A 209 -1.64 -9.35 -9.93
N LYS A 210 -2.62 -9.42 -10.82
CA LYS A 210 -2.83 -8.46 -11.93
C LYS A 210 -3.58 -7.19 -11.55
N GLY A 211 -3.94 -7.01 -10.27
CA GLY A 211 -4.56 -5.76 -9.84
C GLY A 211 -3.61 -4.56 -9.94
N PHE A 212 -4.16 -3.37 -9.67
CA PHE A 212 -3.43 -2.08 -9.80
C PHE A 212 -3.32 -1.34 -8.46
N GLN A 213 -3.97 -1.85 -7.42
CA GLN A 213 -3.95 -1.28 -6.06
C GLN A 213 -3.33 -2.30 -5.08
N PRO A 214 -2.77 -1.86 -3.96
CA PRO A 214 -2.35 -2.76 -2.89
C PRO A 214 -3.55 -3.52 -2.29
N LEU A 215 -3.34 -4.77 -1.93
CA LEU A 215 -4.25 -5.57 -1.10
C LEU A 215 -3.63 -5.80 0.27
N THR A 216 -4.42 -5.85 1.33
CA THR A 216 -3.94 -6.26 2.66
C THR A 216 -4.70 -7.48 3.13
N THR A 217 -4.00 -8.54 3.54
CA THR A 217 -4.61 -9.77 4.05
C THR A 217 -5.18 -9.58 5.45
N PHE A 218 -6.17 -10.38 5.84
CA PHE A 218 -6.66 -10.39 7.23
C PHE A 218 -7.31 -11.70 7.68
N GLY A 219 -7.67 -12.58 6.74
CA GLY A 219 -8.22 -13.90 7.05
C GLY A 219 -7.69 -14.96 6.09
N VAL A 220 -7.64 -16.21 6.55
CA VAL A 220 -7.24 -17.35 5.73
C VAL A 220 -8.09 -18.56 6.03
N ARG A 221 -8.49 -19.30 5.00
CA ARG A 221 -9.11 -20.62 5.11
C ARG A 221 -8.34 -21.58 4.22
N VAL A 222 -8.09 -22.78 4.71
CA VAL A 222 -7.39 -23.83 3.98
C VAL A 222 -8.26 -25.07 3.91
N HIS A 223 -8.14 -25.84 2.85
CA HIS A 223 -8.89 -27.08 2.71
C HIS A 223 -8.16 -28.09 1.81
N THR A 224 -8.11 -29.31 2.31
CA THR A 224 -7.79 -30.56 1.61
C THR A 224 -8.78 -31.62 2.10
N ASP A 225 -8.95 -32.72 1.37
CA ASP A 225 -9.93 -33.74 1.71
C ASP A 225 -9.44 -34.63 2.86
N TYR A 226 -8.33 -35.36 2.69
CA TYR A 226 -7.95 -36.40 3.68
C TYR A 226 -6.47 -36.46 4.03
N LEU A 227 -5.58 -36.20 3.07
CA LEU A 227 -4.15 -36.51 3.24
C LEU A 227 -3.25 -35.28 3.38
N GLY A 228 -3.83 -34.08 3.28
CA GLY A 228 -3.12 -32.82 3.49
C GLY A 228 -2.70 -32.66 4.95
N GLN A 229 -1.45 -32.28 5.18
CA GLN A 229 -0.88 -32.01 6.49
C GLN A 229 -0.75 -30.53 6.78
N MET A 230 -0.44 -29.74 5.75
CA MET A 230 -0.26 -28.30 5.87
C MET A 230 -0.57 -27.64 4.54
N VAL A 231 -1.20 -26.48 4.60
CA VAL A 231 -1.34 -25.57 3.46
C VAL A 231 -0.73 -24.24 3.85
N PHE A 232 0.11 -23.67 3.00
CA PHE A 232 0.70 -22.36 3.23
C PHE A 232 0.82 -21.55 1.95
N ILE A 233 0.85 -20.23 2.10
CA ILE A 233 1.08 -19.28 1.01
C ILE A 233 2.32 -18.46 1.29
N LYS A 234 3.13 -18.27 0.25
CA LYS A 234 4.29 -17.40 0.26
C LYS A 234 4.31 -16.51 -0.97
N LYS A 235 5.02 -15.39 -0.88
CA LYS A 235 5.40 -14.63 -2.07
C LYS A 235 6.58 -15.30 -2.75
N ALA A 236 6.57 -15.34 -4.07
CA ALA A 236 7.77 -15.69 -4.82
C ALA A 236 8.88 -14.67 -4.50
N PRO A 237 10.14 -15.11 -4.35
CA PRO A 237 11.26 -14.21 -4.15
C PRO A 237 11.38 -13.25 -5.33
N THR A 238 11.79 -12.01 -5.04
CA THR A 238 12.15 -11.01 -6.05
C THR A 238 13.66 -10.73 -5.97
N PRO A 239 14.27 -10.12 -6.99
CA PRO A 239 15.70 -9.75 -6.94
C PRO A 239 16.09 -8.85 -5.75
N PHE A 240 15.13 -8.16 -5.13
CA PHE A 240 15.34 -7.37 -3.91
C PHE A 240 14.98 -8.08 -2.60
N GLN A 241 14.34 -9.24 -2.68
CA GLN A 241 13.87 -9.99 -1.52
C GLN A 241 14.18 -11.48 -1.74
N SER A 242 15.39 -11.88 -1.34
CA SER A 242 15.89 -13.26 -1.47
C SER A 242 15.14 -14.26 -0.59
N ASP A 243 14.51 -13.80 0.50
CA ASP A 243 13.83 -14.67 1.45
C ASP A 243 12.34 -14.79 1.10
N SER A 244 11.90 -16.00 0.75
CA SER A 244 10.47 -16.28 0.59
C SER A 244 9.80 -16.34 1.96
N HIS A 245 9.03 -15.30 2.30
CA HIS A 245 8.27 -15.22 3.55
C HIS A 245 6.91 -15.93 3.42
N VAL A 246 6.63 -16.88 4.32
CA VAL A 246 5.29 -17.47 4.47
C VAL A 246 4.37 -16.41 5.05
N MET A 247 3.34 -16.04 4.30
CA MET A 247 2.38 -15.01 4.70
C MET A 247 1.29 -15.58 5.60
N ALA A 248 0.84 -16.80 5.31
CA ALA A 248 -0.17 -17.50 6.08
C ALA A 248 -0.01 -19.02 5.91
N SER A 249 -0.46 -19.76 6.91
CA SER A 249 -0.51 -21.23 6.86
C SER A 249 -1.68 -21.74 7.69
N GLY A 250 -2.09 -22.97 7.43
CA GLY A 250 -3.12 -23.67 8.20
C GLY A 250 -2.97 -25.17 8.09
N ASN A 251 -3.43 -25.89 9.11
CA ASN A 251 -3.58 -27.33 9.07
C ASN A 251 -4.99 -27.65 8.51
N PRO A 252 -5.09 -28.26 7.32
CA PRO A 252 -6.39 -28.51 6.67
C PRO A 252 -7.21 -29.61 7.36
N GLN A 253 -6.65 -30.33 8.34
CA GLN A 253 -7.34 -31.36 9.13
C GLN A 253 -8.06 -30.79 10.37
N LEU A 254 -7.90 -29.49 10.65
CA LEU A 254 -8.67 -28.78 11.67
C LEU A 254 -10.02 -28.31 11.10
N SER A 255 -10.88 -27.73 11.95
CA SER A 255 -12.17 -27.21 11.49
C SER A 255 -12.01 -26.22 10.32
N LEU A 256 -12.85 -26.35 9.29
CA LEU A 256 -12.77 -25.62 8.02
C LEU A 256 -13.26 -24.16 8.10
N GLY A 257 -12.93 -23.44 9.17
CA GLY A 257 -13.24 -22.02 9.30
C GLY A 257 -12.11 -21.09 8.83
N MET A 258 -12.43 -19.80 8.83
CA MET A 258 -11.49 -18.74 8.50
C MET A 258 -10.76 -18.30 9.76
N ASN A 259 -9.44 -18.32 9.69
CA ASN A 259 -8.55 -17.89 10.76
C ASN A 259 -8.11 -16.45 10.51
N GLY A 260 -8.18 -15.60 11.54
CA GLY A 260 -7.57 -14.28 11.51
C GLY A 260 -6.04 -14.36 11.35
N ILE A 261 -5.47 -13.51 10.51
CA ILE A 261 -4.02 -13.43 10.28
C ILE A 261 -3.52 -11.99 10.40
N THR A 262 -2.22 -11.84 10.65
CA THR A 262 -1.58 -10.51 10.60
C THR A 262 -1.58 -10.00 9.16
N GLY A 263 -1.90 -8.72 8.99
CA GLY A 263 -2.02 -8.12 7.67
C GLY A 263 -0.69 -8.01 6.94
N GLN A 264 -0.60 -8.70 5.80
CA GLN A 264 0.50 -8.62 4.85
C GLN A 264 0.01 -7.86 3.62
N VAL A 265 0.81 -6.92 3.12
CA VAL A 265 0.46 -6.15 1.91
C VAL A 265 0.89 -6.93 0.68
N ILE A 266 0.00 -7.13 -0.29
CA ILE A 266 0.26 -7.67 -1.63
C ILE A 266 0.23 -6.50 -2.61
N LEU A 267 1.25 -6.36 -3.45
CA LEU A 267 1.36 -5.29 -4.43
C LEU A 267 1.22 -5.84 -5.86
N PRO A 268 0.73 -5.04 -6.82
CA PRO A 268 0.67 -5.41 -8.23
C PRO A 268 1.95 -6.09 -8.74
N GLY A 269 1.79 -7.22 -9.43
CA GLY A 269 2.90 -8.03 -9.93
C GLY A 269 3.48 -9.03 -8.92
N ASP A 270 3.00 -9.04 -7.67
CA ASP A 270 3.37 -10.10 -6.72
C ASP A 270 2.90 -11.45 -7.22
N ARG A 271 3.83 -12.41 -7.27
CA ARG A 271 3.51 -13.82 -7.49
C ARG A 271 3.28 -14.50 -6.16
N LEU A 272 2.09 -15.04 -5.98
CA LEU A 272 1.67 -15.72 -4.78
C LEU A 272 1.65 -17.23 -5.05
N LEU A 273 2.32 -17.99 -4.19
CA LEU A 273 2.49 -19.44 -4.31
C LEU A 273 1.86 -20.12 -3.10
N VAL A 274 0.83 -20.93 -3.36
CA VAL A 274 0.21 -21.84 -2.40
C VAL A 274 0.82 -23.21 -2.55
N ALA A 275 1.23 -23.80 -1.42
CA ALA A 275 1.69 -25.16 -1.32
C ALA A 275 0.78 -25.94 -0.38
N CYS A 276 0.34 -27.12 -0.82
CA CYS A 276 -0.29 -28.13 0.02
C CYS A 276 0.67 -29.30 0.18
N GLU A 277 1.05 -29.59 1.42
CA GLU A 277 1.89 -30.72 1.78
C GLU A 277 1.02 -31.91 2.12
N PHE A 278 1.27 -33.04 1.46
CA PHE A 278 0.56 -34.30 1.65
C PHE A 278 1.49 -35.37 2.20
N ASN A 279 0.93 -36.35 2.91
CA ASN A 279 1.65 -37.56 3.29
C ASN A 279 0.76 -38.80 3.16
N SER A 280 1.15 -39.71 2.26
CA SER A 280 0.38 -40.93 1.96
C SER A 280 1.02 -42.21 2.48
N LEU A 281 1.95 -42.14 3.45
CA LEU A 281 2.56 -43.34 4.05
C LEU A 281 1.55 -44.22 4.78
N SER A 282 0.42 -43.66 5.21
CA SER A 282 -0.68 -44.39 5.84
C SER A 282 -1.52 -45.21 4.84
N MET A 283 -1.52 -44.87 3.55
CA MET A 283 -2.30 -45.58 2.52
C MET A 283 -1.78 -47.00 2.27
N ASP A 284 -2.65 -47.95 1.92
CA ASP A 284 -2.26 -49.31 1.53
C ASP A 284 -1.60 -49.31 0.14
N LEU A 285 -0.52 -50.08 -0.04
CA LEU A 285 0.17 -50.24 -1.33
C LEU A 285 -0.77 -50.74 -2.43
N ASN A 286 -1.79 -51.50 -2.08
CA ASN A 286 -2.76 -52.04 -3.03
C ASN A 286 -3.93 -51.09 -3.34
N SER A 287 -3.98 -49.91 -2.71
CA SER A 287 -5.03 -48.93 -3.00
C SER A 287 -4.74 -48.18 -4.30
N SER A 288 -5.78 -47.71 -4.98
CA SER A 288 -5.62 -46.84 -6.14
C SER A 288 -5.18 -45.44 -5.71
N ALA A 289 -4.60 -44.68 -6.63
CA ALA A 289 -4.41 -43.25 -6.41
C ALA A 289 -5.76 -42.58 -6.13
N VAL A 290 -5.77 -41.63 -5.20
CA VAL A 290 -6.97 -40.88 -4.79
C VAL A 290 -6.80 -39.44 -5.24
N ASN A 291 -7.86 -38.84 -5.78
CA ASN A 291 -7.87 -37.40 -6.03
C ASN A 291 -8.21 -36.69 -4.73
N ASP A 292 -7.38 -35.73 -4.35
CA ASP A 292 -7.53 -34.86 -3.21
C ASP A 292 -7.57 -33.39 -3.71
N THR A 293 -8.10 -32.49 -2.91
CA THR A 293 -8.15 -31.07 -3.19
C THR A 293 -7.01 -30.33 -2.49
N CYS A 294 -6.47 -29.31 -3.15
CA CYS A 294 -5.53 -28.38 -2.54
C CYS A 294 -6.10 -26.98 -2.70
N SER A 295 -6.64 -26.40 -1.62
CA SER A 295 -7.27 -25.08 -1.71
C SER A 295 -6.97 -24.15 -0.55
N MET A 296 -6.92 -22.87 -0.87
CA MET A 296 -6.68 -21.79 0.08
C MET A 296 -7.46 -20.55 -0.32
N ASP A 297 -8.28 -20.03 0.59
CA ASP A 297 -8.99 -18.77 0.45
C ASP A 297 -8.33 -17.73 1.35
N LEU A 298 -7.88 -16.62 0.75
CA LEU A 298 -7.24 -15.52 1.45
C LEU A 298 -8.16 -14.29 1.42
N MET A 299 -8.65 -13.90 2.59
CA MET A 299 -9.42 -12.67 2.72
C MET A 299 -8.49 -11.47 2.68
N VAL A 300 -8.80 -10.54 1.78
CA VAL A 300 -8.05 -9.32 1.55
C VAL A 300 -8.95 -8.11 1.63
N TYR A 301 -8.40 -6.94 1.92
CA TYR A 301 -9.11 -5.68 1.77
C TYR A 301 -8.26 -4.66 1.03
N SER A 302 -8.95 -3.79 0.31
CA SER A 302 -8.36 -2.64 -0.39
C SER A 302 -9.45 -1.59 -0.66
N PRO A 303 -9.12 -0.38 -1.13
CA PRO A 303 -10.13 0.65 -1.37
C PRO A 303 -11.29 0.18 -2.26
N LEU A 304 -10.99 -0.56 -3.34
CA LEU A 304 -11.99 -1.17 -4.22
C LEU A 304 -12.10 -2.68 -3.94
N PRO A 305 -13.28 -3.30 -4.07
CA PRO A 305 -13.41 -4.75 -3.92
C PRO A 305 -12.53 -5.48 -4.94
N HIS A 306 -11.93 -6.59 -4.53
CA HIS A 306 -11.07 -7.38 -5.40
C HIS A 306 -11.17 -8.87 -5.07
N SER A 307 -11.85 -9.63 -5.92
CA SER A 307 -11.92 -11.08 -5.79
C SER A 307 -11.36 -11.77 -7.03
N GLU A 308 -10.47 -12.72 -6.82
CA GLU A 308 -9.71 -13.44 -7.85
C GLU A 308 -9.69 -14.94 -7.53
N VAL A 309 -9.83 -15.78 -8.56
CA VAL A 309 -9.65 -17.23 -8.45
C VAL A 309 -8.47 -17.67 -9.30
N CYS A 310 -7.55 -18.41 -8.69
CA CYS A 310 -6.36 -18.99 -9.27
C CYS A 310 -6.49 -20.53 -9.31
N GLN A 311 -6.59 -21.10 -10.52
CA GLN A 311 -6.70 -22.55 -10.74
C GLN A 311 -5.48 -23.07 -11.51
N ALA A 312 -5.01 -24.27 -11.19
CA ALA A 312 -3.80 -24.83 -11.83
C ALA A 312 -4.04 -25.37 -13.25
N ASP A 313 -5.24 -25.90 -13.54
CA ASP A 313 -5.60 -26.52 -14.83
C ASP A 313 -6.23 -25.52 -15.83
N ALA A 314 -6.64 -24.35 -15.35
CA ALA A 314 -7.19 -23.30 -16.16
C ALA A 314 -6.26 -22.10 -16.05
N SER A 315 -5.57 -21.80 -17.15
CA SER A 315 -4.80 -20.58 -17.42
C SER A 315 -5.66 -19.30 -17.35
N THR A 316 -6.71 -19.28 -16.53
CA THR A 316 -7.76 -18.26 -16.55
C THR A 316 -7.92 -17.68 -15.16
N LEU A 317 -7.48 -16.43 -15.04
CA LEU A 317 -7.84 -15.56 -13.93
C LEU A 317 -9.32 -15.18 -14.07
N PHE A 318 -10.12 -15.53 -13.06
CA PHE A 318 -11.51 -15.12 -12.98
C PHE A 318 -11.65 -13.97 -11.98
N TYR A 319 -12.27 -12.89 -12.42
CA TYR A 319 -12.72 -11.82 -11.54
C TYR A 319 -14.21 -11.95 -11.30
N ASP A 320 -14.58 -12.03 -10.03
CA ASP A 320 -15.95 -12.28 -9.62
C ASP A 320 -16.75 -10.97 -9.43
N THR A 321 -16.06 -9.87 -9.13
CA THR A 321 -16.65 -8.53 -8.98
C THR A 321 -15.89 -7.46 -9.74
N SER A 322 -16.57 -6.37 -10.06
CA SER A 322 -15.96 -5.20 -10.71
C SER A 322 -15.40 -4.18 -9.73
N PRO A 323 -14.06 -3.97 -9.69
CA PRO A 323 -13.50 -2.94 -8.84
C PRO A 323 -14.05 -1.58 -9.23
N GLY A 324 -14.50 -0.80 -8.26
CA GLY A 324 -14.75 0.61 -8.50
C GLY A 324 -16.09 0.94 -9.15
N ASN A 325 -17.09 0.04 -9.15
CA ASN A 325 -18.26 0.15 -10.03
C ASN A 325 -17.88 0.33 -11.52
N MET A 326 -16.79 -0.27 -11.99
CA MET A 326 -16.56 -0.41 -13.43
C MET A 326 -17.59 -1.39 -14.02
N GLN A 327 -18.83 -0.94 -14.14
CA GLN A 327 -19.87 -1.72 -14.78
C GLN A 327 -19.78 -1.62 -16.30
N ARG A 328 -20.52 -2.52 -16.94
CA ARG A 328 -20.60 -2.63 -18.39
C ARG A 328 -21.03 -1.31 -19.03
N THR A 329 -21.90 -0.55 -18.39
CA THR A 329 -22.32 0.79 -18.80
C THR A 329 -21.97 1.75 -17.68
N ALA A 330 -20.98 2.62 -17.90
CA ALA A 330 -20.50 3.51 -16.85
C ALA A 330 -20.21 4.92 -17.35
N THR A 331 -20.86 5.90 -16.75
CA THR A 331 -20.75 7.31 -17.08
C THR A 331 -19.60 7.96 -16.32
N LEU A 332 -18.72 8.64 -17.03
CA LEU A 332 -17.64 9.40 -16.41
C LEU A 332 -18.10 10.83 -16.15
N LEU A 333 -18.01 11.27 -14.89
CA LEU A 333 -18.43 12.61 -14.47
C LEU A 333 -17.27 13.37 -13.87
N PRO A 334 -17.17 14.70 -14.08
CA PRO A 334 -16.34 15.54 -13.23
C PRO A 334 -16.79 15.33 -11.78
N ASP A 335 -15.85 15.25 -10.83
CA ASP A 335 -16.19 15.13 -9.41
C ASP A 335 -17.16 16.26 -9.02
N PRO A 336 -18.43 15.95 -8.69
CA PRO A 336 -19.41 16.98 -8.35
C PRO A 336 -19.18 17.60 -6.98
N TYR A 337 -18.24 17.06 -6.18
CA TYR A 337 -18.13 17.40 -4.78
C TYR A 337 -16.98 18.36 -4.50
N PRO A 338 -17.23 19.49 -3.81
CA PRO A 338 -16.20 20.37 -3.27
C PRO A 338 -15.40 19.75 -2.12
N LEU A 339 -15.63 18.47 -1.78
CA LEU A 339 -14.93 17.74 -0.72
C LEU A 339 -13.49 17.43 -1.12
N TRP A 340 -13.25 17.24 -2.42
CA TRP A 340 -11.92 17.08 -2.96
C TRP A 340 -11.52 18.35 -3.69
N ARG A 341 -10.59 19.09 -3.09
CA ARG A 341 -10.02 20.28 -3.71
C ARG A 341 -8.53 20.06 -3.82
N PRO A 342 -8.02 19.80 -5.03
CA PRO A 342 -6.59 19.84 -5.22
C PRO A 342 -6.13 21.26 -4.96
N LEU A 343 -4.85 21.42 -4.65
CA LEU A 343 -4.25 22.73 -4.53
C LEU A 343 -4.58 23.59 -5.76
N GLN A 344 -5.26 24.72 -5.51
CA GLN A 344 -5.47 25.78 -6.49
C GLN A 344 -4.41 26.86 -6.23
N TYR A 345 -3.56 27.13 -7.22
CA TYR A 345 -2.56 28.18 -7.11
C TYR A 345 -2.89 29.31 -8.08
N THR A 346 -3.16 30.48 -7.53
CA THR A 346 -3.33 31.73 -8.29
C THR A 346 -2.07 32.58 -8.14
N SER A 347 -1.74 33.34 -9.18
CA SER A 347 -0.58 34.25 -9.25
C SER A 347 -0.64 35.45 -8.29
N THR A 348 -1.59 35.49 -7.36
CA THR A 348 -1.96 36.70 -6.59
C THR A 348 -1.50 36.74 -5.13
N PHE A 349 -0.62 35.84 -4.65
CA PHE A 349 -0.07 35.92 -3.29
C PHE A 349 1.47 35.80 -3.28
N SER A 350 2.13 36.87 -2.83
CA SER A 350 3.58 37.07 -2.87
C SER A 350 4.41 36.21 -1.88
N ASN A 351 3.83 35.20 -1.23
CA ASN A 351 4.52 34.39 -0.22
C ASN A 351 4.23 32.88 -0.28
N GLN A 352 3.71 32.37 -1.41
CA GLN A 352 3.69 30.94 -1.71
C GLN A 352 4.35 30.70 -3.06
N SER A 353 5.33 29.80 -3.10
CA SER A 353 6.05 29.38 -4.31
C SER A 353 5.07 28.98 -5.43
N ILE A 354 5.22 29.55 -6.63
CA ILE A 354 4.37 29.29 -7.79
C ILE A 354 4.58 27.84 -8.24
N LEU A 355 3.61 26.95 -7.99
CA LEU A 355 3.70 25.57 -8.50
C LEU A 355 3.47 25.50 -10.02
N GLY A 356 2.69 26.41 -10.60
CA GLY A 356 2.37 26.38 -12.04
C GLY A 356 1.56 25.15 -12.45
N ALA A 357 1.66 24.76 -13.73
CA ALA A 357 0.91 23.64 -14.28
C ALA A 357 1.31 22.30 -13.65
N ALA A 358 0.33 21.40 -13.48
CA ALA A 358 0.59 20.01 -13.09
C ALA A 358 1.08 19.24 -14.32
N ALA A 359 2.35 18.88 -14.33
CA ALA A 359 2.98 18.14 -15.42
C ALA A 359 2.49 16.69 -15.45
N SER A 360 2.41 16.05 -14.28
CA SER A 360 2.16 14.61 -14.20
C SER A 360 1.57 14.20 -12.86
N VAL A 361 0.86 13.07 -12.85
CA VAL A 361 0.17 12.54 -11.68
C VAL A 361 0.25 11.02 -11.64
N THR A 362 0.52 10.45 -10.46
CA THR A 362 0.59 9.00 -10.26
C THR A 362 0.11 8.61 -8.85
N LEU A 363 -0.11 7.33 -8.60
CA LEU A 363 -0.38 6.79 -7.25
C LEU A 363 0.83 6.01 -6.76
N GLY A 364 1.17 6.22 -5.48
CA GLY A 364 2.16 5.41 -4.79
C GLY A 364 1.63 4.04 -4.38
N PRO A 365 2.52 3.10 -4.02
CA PRO A 365 2.16 1.83 -3.38
C PRO A 365 1.40 1.97 -2.05
N ASP A 366 1.39 3.16 -1.45
CA ASP A 366 0.61 3.50 -0.26
C ASP A 366 -0.81 4.01 -0.59
N GLY A 367 -1.16 4.10 -1.88
CA GLY A 367 -2.42 4.64 -2.37
C GLY A 367 -2.51 6.16 -2.31
N MET A 368 -1.43 6.87 -1.98
CA MET A 368 -1.39 8.34 -1.99
C MET A 368 -1.11 8.87 -3.39
N LEU A 369 -1.68 10.04 -3.68
CA LEU A 369 -1.51 10.69 -4.97
C LEU A 369 -0.22 11.52 -4.97
N TRP A 370 0.58 11.38 -6.01
CA TRP A 370 1.80 12.14 -6.24
C TRP A 370 1.62 12.99 -7.49
N VAL A 371 1.87 14.29 -7.36
CA VAL A 371 1.73 15.26 -8.44
C VAL A 371 3.05 15.99 -8.61
N LEU A 372 3.50 16.05 -9.86
CA LEU A 372 4.67 16.81 -10.27
C LEU A 372 4.21 18.09 -10.96
N TYR A 373 4.62 19.22 -10.41
CA TYR A 373 4.32 20.54 -10.95
C TYR A 373 5.51 21.12 -11.73
N ARG A 374 5.27 22.12 -12.59
CA ARG A 374 6.33 22.74 -13.41
C ARG A 374 7.00 23.97 -12.79
N GLY A 375 6.60 24.41 -11.60
CA GLY A 375 7.20 25.56 -10.92
C GLY A 375 7.09 26.88 -11.71
N GLY A 376 6.02 27.05 -12.50
CA GLY A 376 5.84 28.19 -13.40
C GLY A 376 6.57 28.07 -14.76
N ARG A 377 7.25 26.95 -15.05
CA ARG A 377 7.82 26.69 -16.37
C ARG A 377 6.74 26.36 -17.40
N VAL A 378 6.86 26.94 -18.58
CA VAL A 378 5.99 26.69 -19.75
C VAL A 378 6.83 25.99 -20.81
N TRP A 379 6.29 24.91 -21.40
CA TRP A 379 6.92 24.26 -22.53
C TRP A 379 6.35 24.81 -23.83
N ASP A 380 7.19 25.52 -24.58
CA ASP A 380 6.86 26.15 -25.86
C ASP A 380 8.03 26.03 -26.85
N ALA A 381 7.91 26.73 -27.99
CA ALA A 381 8.92 26.71 -29.05
C ALA A 381 10.25 27.36 -28.62
N ASP A 382 10.25 28.17 -27.57
CA ASP A 382 11.42 28.93 -27.07
C ASP A 382 12.05 28.25 -25.83
N SER A 383 11.58 27.07 -25.47
CA SER A 383 12.09 26.32 -24.32
C SER A 383 13.44 25.64 -24.61
N PHE A 384 13.67 25.23 -25.87
CA PHE A 384 14.86 24.48 -26.27
C PHE A 384 15.48 25.07 -27.55
N ASP A 385 16.80 24.98 -27.68
CA ASP A 385 17.51 25.33 -28.91
C ASP A 385 17.41 24.22 -29.99
N ALA A 386 18.05 24.46 -31.14
CA ALA A 386 18.06 23.50 -32.25
C ALA A 386 18.80 22.19 -31.95
N ASP A 387 19.65 22.18 -30.91
CA ASP A 387 20.36 21.00 -30.42
C ASP A 387 19.62 20.34 -29.24
N PHE A 388 18.37 20.75 -28.97
CA PHE A 388 17.53 20.29 -27.87
C PHE A 388 18.05 20.65 -26.48
N ARG A 389 18.95 21.64 -26.33
CA ARG A 389 19.38 22.12 -25.01
C ARG A 389 18.38 23.11 -24.45
N TYR A 390 18.21 23.07 -23.13
CA TYR A 390 17.23 23.90 -22.44
C TYR A 390 17.74 25.32 -22.26
N LEU A 391 16.93 26.31 -22.64
CA LEU A 391 17.36 27.71 -22.71
C LEU A 391 17.29 28.45 -21.37
N PHE A 392 16.62 27.90 -20.35
CA PHE A 392 16.55 28.50 -19.02
C PHE A 392 17.51 27.80 -18.05
N HIS A 393 18.47 28.53 -17.50
CA HIS A 393 19.57 27.94 -16.73
C HIS A 393 19.37 27.91 -15.20
N ASP A 394 18.29 28.50 -14.69
CA ASP A 394 18.03 28.48 -13.25
C ASP A 394 17.18 27.26 -12.86
N PRO A 395 17.52 26.53 -11.78
CA PRO A 395 16.64 25.50 -11.25
C PRO A 395 15.37 26.13 -10.65
N ILE A 396 14.29 25.36 -10.63
CA ILE A 396 13.01 25.73 -10.02
C ILE A 396 13.20 25.83 -8.50
N ALA A 397 12.99 27.03 -7.93
CA ALA A 397 13.16 27.29 -6.49
C ALA A 397 11.95 26.84 -5.62
N ALA A 398 10.96 26.19 -6.21
CA ALA A 398 9.73 25.76 -5.56
C ALA A 398 9.74 24.25 -5.28
N ASP A 399 9.09 23.85 -4.19
CA ASP A 399 8.79 22.43 -3.92
C ASP A 399 7.64 21.97 -4.82
N ILE A 400 7.99 21.32 -5.93
CA ILE A 400 7.07 20.94 -7.00
C ILE A 400 6.68 19.47 -7.03
N VAL A 401 7.28 18.62 -6.21
CA VAL A 401 6.81 17.24 -5.99
C VAL A 401 5.91 17.25 -4.77
N VAL A 402 4.63 16.90 -4.97
CA VAL A 402 3.60 16.99 -3.93
C VAL A 402 2.92 15.64 -3.75
N GLN A 403 2.95 15.11 -2.53
CA GLN A 403 2.11 13.98 -2.13
C GLN A 403 0.83 14.51 -1.49
N MET A 404 -0.33 13.96 -1.86
CA MET A 404 -1.62 14.36 -1.33
C MET A 404 -2.56 13.18 -1.11
N HIS A 405 -3.51 13.36 -0.18
CA HIS A 405 -4.52 12.36 0.10
C HIS A 405 -5.60 12.35 -1.01
N PRO A 406 -5.92 11.18 -1.61
CA PRO A 406 -6.83 11.10 -2.75
C PRO A 406 -8.28 11.49 -2.42
N ASP A 407 -8.72 11.36 -1.16
CA ASP A 407 -10.13 11.67 -0.81
C ASP A 407 -10.37 13.15 -0.52
N THR A 408 -9.38 13.82 0.07
CA THR A 408 -9.53 15.18 0.62
C THR A 408 -8.74 16.22 -0.17
N GLY A 409 -7.74 15.80 -0.95
CA GLY A 409 -6.77 16.69 -1.59
C GLY A 409 -5.77 17.30 -0.61
N THR A 410 -5.74 16.87 0.65
CA THR A 410 -4.82 17.42 1.66
C THR A 410 -3.39 17.05 1.32
N VAL A 411 -2.50 18.05 1.28
CA VAL A 411 -1.07 17.87 1.07
C VAL A 411 -0.46 17.19 2.29
N LEU A 412 0.26 16.09 2.06
CA LEU A 412 0.96 15.34 3.09
C LEU A 412 2.43 15.76 3.18
N ARG A 413 3.09 15.93 2.02
CA ARG A 413 4.47 16.41 1.92
C ARG A 413 4.71 17.13 0.60
N ARG A 414 5.75 17.95 0.58
CA ARG A 414 6.27 18.60 -0.63
C ARG A 414 7.80 18.70 -0.56
N TRP A 415 8.46 18.63 -1.71
CA TRP A 415 9.90 18.81 -1.87
C TRP A 415 10.23 19.11 -3.34
N GLY A 416 11.51 19.33 -3.65
CA GLY A 416 12.00 19.45 -5.03
C GLY A 416 12.64 20.78 -5.38
N SER A 417 12.61 21.76 -4.47
CA SER A 417 13.29 23.04 -4.66
C SER A 417 14.76 22.85 -5.03
N GLY A 418 15.20 23.47 -6.11
CA GLY A 418 16.59 23.49 -6.58
C GLY A 418 17.00 22.29 -7.44
N HIS A 419 16.15 21.28 -7.61
CA HIS A 419 16.53 20.05 -8.32
C HIS A 419 16.16 20.05 -9.82
N PHE A 420 15.08 20.74 -10.20
CA PHE A 420 14.43 20.56 -11.50
C PHE A 420 14.53 21.79 -12.41
N TYR A 421 14.52 21.58 -13.72
CA TYR A 421 14.63 22.62 -14.75
C TYR A 421 13.39 22.69 -15.65
N MET A 422 13.01 21.55 -16.25
CA MET A 422 11.77 21.38 -17.00
C MET A 422 11.22 19.97 -16.75
N PRO A 423 10.69 19.69 -15.54
CA PRO A 423 10.20 18.37 -15.15
C PRO A 423 9.00 17.95 -16.02
N HIS A 424 8.91 16.66 -16.39
CA HIS A 424 7.91 16.14 -17.32
C HIS A 424 6.96 15.12 -16.70
N MET A 425 7.42 13.91 -16.32
CA MET A 425 6.58 12.89 -15.69
C MET A 425 7.14 12.35 -14.38
N ILE A 426 6.24 11.87 -13.51
CA ILE A 426 6.52 11.26 -12.21
C ILE A 426 5.99 9.82 -12.14
N THR A 427 6.81 8.92 -11.60
CA THR A 427 6.44 7.54 -11.27
C THR A 427 6.88 7.23 -9.85
N VAL A 428 6.11 6.47 -9.09
CA VAL A 428 6.53 5.97 -7.78
C VAL A 428 6.69 4.45 -7.86
N ASP A 429 7.90 3.97 -7.53
CA ASP A 429 8.18 2.54 -7.56
C ASP A 429 7.71 1.83 -6.28
N ARG A 430 7.84 0.50 -6.28
CA ARG A 430 7.42 -0.39 -5.18
C ARG A 430 8.13 -0.09 -3.85
N ALA A 431 9.35 0.44 -3.89
CA ALA A 431 10.12 0.83 -2.71
C ALA A 431 9.80 2.26 -2.24
N ASN A 432 8.77 2.89 -2.82
CA ASN A 432 8.41 4.30 -2.63
C ASN A 432 9.47 5.30 -3.12
N ASN A 433 10.36 4.89 -4.02
CA ASN A 433 11.22 5.87 -4.68
C ASN A 433 10.44 6.59 -5.76
N VAL A 434 10.72 7.88 -5.91
CA VAL A 434 10.06 8.80 -6.81
C VAL A 434 10.98 9.06 -8.00
N TRP A 435 10.55 8.60 -9.17
CA TRP A 435 11.24 8.79 -10.44
C TRP A 435 10.67 10.00 -11.16
N VAL A 436 11.54 10.88 -11.63
CA VAL A 436 11.16 12.08 -12.38
C VAL A 436 11.98 12.17 -13.66
N THR A 437 11.31 12.39 -14.79
CA THR A 437 11.98 12.77 -16.04
C THR A 437 12.10 14.28 -16.13
N ASP A 438 13.27 14.79 -16.48
CA ASP A 438 13.53 16.21 -16.65
C ASP A 438 14.23 16.47 -17.99
N PRO A 439 13.45 16.70 -19.06
CA PRO A 439 13.97 17.16 -20.34
C PRO A 439 14.85 18.39 -20.27
N GLY A 440 14.62 19.29 -19.31
CA GLY A 440 15.46 20.47 -19.11
C GLY A 440 16.88 20.12 -18.69
N ARG A 441 17.04 18.95 -18.06
CA ARG A 441 18.33 18.40 -17.64
C ARG A 441 18.88 17.35 -18.60
N GLN A 442 18.10 16.85 -19.55
CA GLN A 442 18.43 15.63 -20.31
C GLN A 442 18.66 14.43 -19.38
N GLN A 443 17.90 14.37 -18.28
CA GLN A 443 18.12 13.37 -17.23
C GLN A 443 16.81 12.73 -16.74
N VAL A 444 16.98 11.54 -16.18
CA VAL A 444 16.00 10.88 -15.31
C VAL A 444 16.59 10.83 -13.91
N LEU A 445 15.80 11.20 -12.91
CA LEU A 445 16.22 11.33 -11.52
C LEU A 445 15.37 10.40 -10.66
N GLN A 446 16.02 9.62 -9.79
CA GLN A 446 15.36 8.81 -8.77
C GLN A 446 15.59 9.44 -7.41
N PHE A 447 14.53 9.61 -6.63
CA PHE A 447 14.58 10.15 -5.27
C PHE A 447 13.97 9.16 -4.28
N SER A 448 14.34 9.25 -3.01
CA SER A 448 13.58 8.62 -1.94
C SER A 448 12.22 9.31 -1.76
N ALA A 449 11.30 8.67 -1.03
CA ALA A 449 10.00 9.27 -0.68
C ALA A 449 10.10 10.60 0.09
N SER A 450 11.27 10.92 0.68
CA SER A 450 11.55 12.17 1.38
C SER A 450 12.30 13.21 0.52
N GLY A 451 12.62 12.90 -0.73
CA GLY A 451 13.28 13.82 -1.67
C GLY A 451 14.81 13.76 -1.66
N GLU A 452 15.41 12.72 -1.09
CA GLU A 452 16.86 12.49 -1.22
C GLU A 452 17.16 11.91 -2.61
N LEU A 453 18.11 12.48 -3.34
CA LEU A 453 18.50 11.98 -4.66
C LEU A 453 19.29 10.66 -4.53
N LEU A 454 18.79 9.61 -5.18
CA LEU A 454 19.35 8.25 -5.15
C LEU A 454 20.12 7.90 -6.44
N MET A 455 19.62 8.35 -7.60
CA MET A 455 20.22 8.04 -8.90
C MET A 455 19.99 9.20 -9.88
N GLU A 456 20.99 9.47 -10.72
CA GLU A 456 20.86 10.30 -11.92
C GLU A 456 21.25 9.49 -13.15
N MET A 457 20.39 9.55 -14.17
CA MET A 457 20.58 8.87 -15.45
C MET A 457 20.55 9.89 -16.58
N GLY A 458 21.48 9.79 -17.52
CA GLY A 458 21.73 10.83 -18.52
C GLY A 458 22.83 11.79 -18.08
N GLN A 459 23.10 12.81 -18.89
CA GLN A 459 24.11 13.83 -18.60
C GLN A 459 23.47 15.21 -18.66
N PHE A 460 23.67 15.98 -17.59
CA PHE A 460 23.16 17.34 -17.49
C PHE A 460 23.56 18.18 -18.72
N ASP A 461 22.57 18.76 -19.38
CA ASP A 461 22.72 19.65 -20.55
C ASP A 461 23.50 19.03 -21.74
N SER A 462 23.54 17.70 -21.82
CA SER A 462 24.24 16.95 -22.86
C SER A 462 23.27 15.97 -23.53
N PRO A 463 22.40 16.46 -24.45
CA PRO A 463 21.48 15.61 -25.18
C PRO A 463 22.24 14.62 -26.07
N GLY A 464 21.76 13.38 -26.13
CA GLY A 464 22.37 12.39 -27.02
C GLY A 464 21.70 11.03 -27.01
N THR A 465 22.13 10.17 -27.93
CA THR A 465 21.57 8.83 -28.15
C THR A 465 22.46 7.70 -27.61
N LYS A 466 23.66 8.01 -27.09
CA LYS A 466 24.58 7.01 -26.53
C LYS A 466 23.98 6.37 -25.27
N ARG A 467 24.52 5.20 -24.88
CA ARG A 467 24.00 4.39 -23.76
C ARG A 467 23.84 5.12 -22.41
N ILE A 468 24.63 6.16 -22.18
CA ILE A 468 24.64 6.97 -20.95
C ILE A 468 24.00 8.37 -21.13
N HIS A 469 23.53 8.69 -22.34
CA HIS A 469 22.91 9.98 -22.65
C HIS A 469 21.41 9.77 -22.85
N MET A 470 20.64 10.81 -22.56
CA MET A 470 19.23 10.91 -22.90
C MET A 470 19.03 12.13 -23.79
N CYS A 471 17.91 12.19 -24.49
CA CYS A 471 17.50 13.37 -25.21
C CYS A 471 15.99 13.59 -24.97
N GLN A 472 15.70 14.53 -24.07
CA GLN A 472 14.37 14.91 -23.62
C GLN A 472 13.52 13.68 -23.21
N PRO A 473 13.93 12.98 -22.13
CA PRO A 473 13.22 11.79 -21.65
C PRO A 473 11.80 12.13 -21.18
N THR A 474 10.85 11.24 -21.43
CA THR A 474 9.42 11.49 -21.25
C THR A 474 8.87 10.81 -20.01
N HIS A 475 9.03 9.49 -19.84
CA HIS A 475 8.43 8.70 -18.76
C HIS A 475 9.34 7.54 -18.31
N VAL A 476 9.10 7.03 -17.09
CA VAL A 476 9.77 5.85 -16.52
C VAL A 476 8.72 4.82 -16.08
N ALA A 477 8.88 3.58 -16.51
CA ALA A 477 8.24 2.43 -15.88
C ALA A 477 9.29 1.67 -15.05
N ALA A 478 9.16 1.71 -13.72
CA ALA A 478 10.02 0.96 -12.80
C ALA A 478 9.44 -0.45 -12.58
N LEU A 479 10.29 -1.48 -12.68
CA LEU A 479 9.88 -2.88 -12.56
C LEU A 479 10.12 -3.41 -11.14
N ASN A 480 9.50 -4.55 -10.82
CA ASN A 480 9.63 -5.20 -9.50
C ASN A 480 11.03 -5.78 -9.24
N ASP A 481 11.79 -6.11 -10.29
CA ASP A 481 13.22 -6.47 -10.23
C ASP A 481 14.14 -5.24 -10.21
N GLY A 482 13.53 -4.04 -10.30
CA GLY A 482 14.10 -2.70 -10.30
C GLY A 482 15.03 -2.42 -11.46
N THR A 483 15.00 -3.28 -12.47
CA THR A 483 15.18 -2.80 -13.84
C THR A 483 14.10 -1.76 -14.15
N PHE A 484 14.35 -0.93 -15.14
CA PHE A 484 13.41 0.14 -15.48
C PHE A 484 13.46 0.46 -16.96
N ILE A 485 12.36 1.01 -17.48
CA ILE A 485 12.21 1.38 -18.88
C ILE A 485 12.01 2.88 -18.95
N ILE A 486 12.82 3.55 -19.75
CA ILE A 486 12.73 4.98 -20.02
C ILE A 486 12.15 5.18 -21.42
N GLY A 487 11.10 5.99 -21.51
CA GLY A 487 10.73 6.65 -22.76
C GLY A 487 11.73 7.79 -23.02
N ASP A 488 12.62 7.61 -23.97
CA ASP A 488 13.60 8.61 -24.39
C ASP A 488 13.10 9.21 -25.71
N GLY A 489 12.10 10.09 -25.57
CA GLY A 489 10.99 10.12 -26.51
C GLY A 489 10.89 11.29 -27.47
N TYR A 490 11.29 12.51 -27.07
CA TYR A 490 11.05 13.70 -27.89
C TYR A 490 12.05 13.84 -29.05
N CYS A 491 13.35 13.67 -28.80
CA CYS A 491 14.37 13.70 -29.87
C CYS A 491 14.94 12.32 -30.23
N ASN A 492 14.84 11.34 -29.33
CA ASN A 492 15.36 9.99 -29.58
C ASN A 492 14.29 8.94 -29.92
N SER A 493 12.99 9.28 -29.83
CA SER A 493 11.85 8.45 -30.21
C SER A 493 11.98 6.96 -29.85
N ARG A 494 12.49 6.61 -28.66
CA ARG A 494 12.78 5.21 -28.29
C ARG A 494 12.32 4.87 -26.87
N ALA A 495 12.11 3.58 -26.64
CA ALA A 495 11.93 3.02 -25.29
C ALA A 495 13.14 2.13 -24.96
N VAL A 496 13.79 2.38 -23.83
CA VAL A 496 15.08 1.76 -23.47
C VAL A 496 14.96 1.14 -22.08
N ARG A 497 15.35 -0.13 -21.95
CA ARG A 497 15.47 -0.86 -20.68
C ARG A 497 16.86 -0.70 -20.10
N PHE A 498 16.92 -0.47 -18.80
CA PHE A 498 18.12 -0.40 -17.97
C PHE A 498 18.06 -1.42 -16.84
N LEU A 499 19.22 -1.88 -16.40
CA LEU A 499 19.38 -2.69 -15.19
C LEU A 499 19.22 -1.82 -13.94
N ALA A 500 19.05 -2.45 -12.77
CA ALA A 500 18.82 -1.75 -11.50
C ALA A 500 19.97 -0.83 -11.07
N ASP A 501 21.18 -1.04 -11.58
CA ASP A 501 22.35 -0.19 -11.37
C ASP A 501 22.44 0.99 -12.36
N GLY A 502 21.48 1.11 -13.29
CA GLY A 502 21.48 2.11 -14.36
C GLY A 502 22.28 1.69 -15.61
N THR A 503 22.80 0.47 -15.68
CA THR A 503 23.49 -0.01 -16.87
C THR A 503 22.48 -0.21 -18.02
N TYR A 504 22.80 0.33 -19.21
CA TYR A 504 21.98 0.10 -20.41
C TYR A 504 21.87 -1.40 -20.69
N HIS A 505 20.64 -1.87 -20.89
CA HIS A 505 20.37 -3.26 -21.24
C HIS A 505 19.95 -3.42 -22.72
N SER A 506 18.79 -2.88 -23.09
CA SER A 506 18.19 -3.09 -24.41
C SER A 506 17.26 -1.95 -24.83
N GLN A 507 16.79 -1.96 -26.08
CA GLN A 507 15.76 -1.05 -26.57
C GLN A 507 14.68 -1.80 -27.35
N PHE A 508 13.47 -1.25 -27.38
CA PHE A 508 12.31 -1.77 -28.11
C PHE A 508 12.16 -1.06 -29.46
N GLN A 509 11.89 -1.84 -30.51
CA GLN A 509 11.88 -1.36 -31.90
C GLN A 509 10.74 -2.01 -32.67
N LEU A 510 10.13 -1.24 -33.57
CA LEU A 510 9.16 -1.80 -34.51
C LEU A 510 9.88 -2.67 -35.56
N PRO A 511 9.21 -3.73 -36.08
CA PRO A 511 9.73 -4.49 -37.19
C PRO A 511 10.03 -3.59 -38.39
N GLU A 512 11.18 -3.76 -39.01
CA GLU A 512 11.62 -2.93 -40.13
C GLU A 512 10.64 -3.03 -41.30
N LYS A 513 10.22 -1.89 -41.87
CA LYS A 513 9.44 -1.89 -43.11
C LYS A 513 10.30 -2.05 -44.38
N ASN A 514 11.64 -1.92 -44.31
CA ASN A 514 12.54 -1.99 -45.48
C ASN A 514 14.06 -2.07 -45.11
N GLY A 515 14.47 -2.76 -44.03
CA GLY A 515 15.90 -3.11 -43.84
C GLY A 515 16.90 -1.98 -43.58
N THR A 516 16.49 -0.86 -42.98
CA THR A 516 17.33 0.35 -42.85
C THR A 516 17.40 0.94 -41.44
N TYR A 517 17.07 0.16 -40.40
CA TYR A 517 17.23 0.63 -39.03
C TYR A 517 18.24 -0.21 -38.25
N ASP A 518 19.49 0.25 -38.24
CA ASP A 518 20.56 -0.32 -37.43
C ASP A 518 20.79 0.55 -36.18
N ILE A 519 20.59 -0.04 -35.00
CA ILE A 519 20.84 0.56 -33.68
C ILE A 519 22.26 1.13 -33.53
N HIS A 520 23.24 0.58 -34.25
CA HIS A 520 24.63 1.04 -34.20
C HIS A 520 24.87 2.30 -35.04
N THR A 521 24.08 2.52 -36.09
CA THR A 521 24.21 3.67 -37.01
C THR A 521 23.12 4.72 -36.85
N ASN A 522 21.97 4.36 -36.27
CA ASN A 522 20.89 5.27 -35.91
C ASN A 522 20.25 4.83 -34.59
N PRO A 523 20.78 5.21 -33.41
CA PRO A 523 20.26 4.70 -32.14
C PRO A 523 18.91 5.32 -31.69
N GLY A 524 18.24 6.15 -32.51
CA GLY A 524 16.96 6.81 -32.18
C GLY A 524 15.76 6.52 -33.11
N GLY A 525 15.94 5.95 -34.29
CA GLY A 525 14.84 5.62 -35.22
C GLY A 525 14.06 4.32 -34.90
N SER A 526 13.45 4.17 -33.73
CA SER A 526 12.68 2.96 -33.37
C SER A 526 11.48 2.60 -34.30
N GLY A 527 11.18 3.46 -35.28
CA GLY A 527 9.98 3.44 -36.11
C GLY A 527 8.77 4.13 -35.45
N MET A 528 8.91 4.60 -34.21
CA MET A 528 7.90 5.35 -33.46
C MET A 528 8.08 6.86 -33.67
N GLY A 529 7.00 7.64 -33.52
CA GLY A 529 7.01 9.09 -33.65
C GLY A 529 7.56 9.76 -32.39
N VAL A 530 6.81 9.70 -31.29
CA VAL A 530 7.25 10.18 -29.97
C VAL A 530 6.81 9.17 -28.92
N VAL A 531 7.79 8.56 -28.25
CA VAL A 531 7.53 7.69 -27.10
C VAL A 531 7.21 8.58 -25.91
N HIS A 532 5.93 8.80 -25.62
CA HIS A 532 5.53 9.77 -24.59
C HIS A 532 5.26 9.13 -23.23
N SER A 533 4.81 7.87 -23.21
CA SER A 533 4.55 7.13 -21.99
C SER A 533 4.91 5.66 -22.17
N VAL A 534 5.43 5.04 -21.11
CA VAL A 534 5.68 3.61 -21.01
C VAL A 534 4.93 3.03 -19.81
N ALA A 535 4.39 1.83 -19.94
CA ALA A 535 3.80 1.07 -18.84
C ALA A 535 4.25 -0.38 -18.94
N PHE A 536 4.30 -1.09 -17.83
CA PHE A 536 4.76 -2.48 -17.81
C PHE A 536 3.81 -3.39 -17.05
N ASP A 537 3.33 -4.46 -17.67
CA ASP A 537 2.61 -5.55 -17.01
C ASP A 537 3.60 -6.61 -16.51
N GLU A 538 3.77 -6.67 -15.19
CA GLU A 538 4.65 -7.59 -14.48
C GLU A 538 4.23 -9.06 -14.61
N CYS A 539 2.93 -9.31 -14.73
CA CYS A 539 2.41 -10.66 -14.73
C CYS A 539 2.60 -11.34 -16.09
N ASP A 540 2.36 -10.59 -17.16
CA ASP A 540 2.49 -11.07 -18.53
C ASP A 540 3.89 -10.78 -19.11
N GLY A 541 4.71 -9.96 -18.45
CA GLY A 541 6.02 -9.57 -18.96
C GLY A 541 5.93 -8.66 -20.19
N MET A 542 4.90 -7.79 -20.24
CA MET A 542 4.56 -7.00 -21.42
C MET A 542 4.82 -5.51 -21.22
N VAL A 543 5.54 -4.90 -22.17
CA VAL A 543 5.86 -3.47 -22.20
C VAL A 543 4.93 -2.76 -23.16
N TYR A 544 4.25 -1.73 -22.68
CA TYR A 544 3.36 -0.88 -23.44
C TYR A 544 4.02 0.47 -23.69
N VAL A 545 4.01 0.92 -24.94
CA VAL A 545 4.69 2.15 -25.38
C VAL A 545 3.69 3.02 -26.13
N ALA A 546 3.41 4.22 -25.63
CA ALA A 546 2.57 5.20 -26.29
C ALA A 546 3.37 5.97 -27.35
N ASP A 547 3.06 5.69 -28.61
CA ASP A 547 3.55 6.45 -29.76
C ASP A 547 2.59 7.61 -30.05
N LYS A 548 2.83 8.72 -29.34
CA LYS A 548 1.92 9.85 -29.20
C LYS A 548 1.49 10.43 -30.54
N GLU A 549 2.46 10.83 -31.36
CA GLU A 549 2.20 11.57 -32.61
C GLU A 549 1.46 10.73 -33.64
N ASN A 550 1.60 9.41 -33.57
CA ASN A 550 0.87 8.48 -34.43
C ASN A 550 -0.47 8.02 -33.82
N GLY A 551 -0.74 8.32 -32.55
CA GLY A 551 -1.95 7.87 -31.85
C GLY A 551 -2.00 6.35 -31.74
N ARG A 552 -0.89 5.72 -31.35
CA ARG A 552 -0.77 4.24 -31.23
C ARG A 552 -0.24 3.82 -29.88
N VAL A 553 -0.58 2.61 -29.47
CA VAL A 553 0.06 1.92 -28.35
C VAL A 553 0.66 0.62 -28.86
N HIS A 554 1.97 0.46 -28.68
CA HIS A 554 2.71 -0.75 -29.04
C HIS A 554 2.90 -1.63 -27.82
N THR A 555 2.69 -2.94 -27.97
CA THR A 555 2.94 -3.93 -26.92
C THR A 555 4.11 -4.81 -27.34
N PHE A 556 5.13 -4.88 -26.50
CA PHE A 556 6.31 -5.71 -26.68
C PHE A 556 6.42 -6.73 -25.55
N ASP A 557 6.92 -7.92 -25.86
CA ASP A 557 7.40 -8.83 -24.82
C ASP A 557 8.74 -8.30 -24.28
N LEU A 558 8.89 -8.25 -22.95
CA LEU A 558 10.05 -7.65 -22.28
C LEU A 558 11.38 -8.35 -22.64
N ASN A 559 11.36 -9.68 -22.77
CA ASN A 559 12.56 -10.50 -22.86
C ASN A 559 13.00 -10.70 -24.30
N THR A 560 12.08 -11.14 -25.16
CA THR A 560 12.30 -11.31 -26.60
C THR A 560 12.42 -9.97 -27.32
N ARG A 561 11.81 -8.90 -26.76
CA ARG A 561 11.70 -7.54 -27.33
C ARG A 561 10.87 -7.49 -28.61
N THR A 562 10.15 -8.57 -28.91
CA THR A 562 9.34 -8.67 -30.12
C THR A 562 8.06 -7.85 -29.97
N LEU A 563 7.63 -7.22 -31.05
CA LEU A 563 6.33 -6.55 -31.10
C LEU A 563 5.23 -7.61 -31.11
N ILE A 564 4.41 -7.65 -30.07
CA ILE A 564 3.26 -8.54 -29.95
C ILE A 564 2.06 -7.98 -30.69
N THR A 565 1.72 -6.72 -30.44
CA THR A 565 0.57 -6.06 -31.10
C THR A 565 0.72 -4.54 -31.12
N THR A 566 -0.12 -3.89 -31.93
CA THR A 566 -0.25 -2.43 -31.98
C THR A 566 -1.72 -2.04 -32.00
N ALA A 567 -2.14 -1.30 -30.98
CA ALA A 567 -3.46 -0.67 -30.95
C ALA A 567 -3.42 0.66 -31.70
N GLY A 568 -4.14 0.74 -32.82
CA GLY A 568 -4.34 1.98 -33.56
C GLY A 568 -5.48 2.80 -32.95
N LEU A 569 -5.15 3.90 -32.27
CA LEU A 569 -6.10 4.71 -31.50
C LEU A 569 -6.27 6.13 -32.07
N ARG A 570 -5.71 6.42 -33.25
CA ARG A 570 -5.66 7.77 -33.81
C ARG A 570 -7.03 8.42 -34.01
N SER A 571 -8.10 7.64 -34.17
CA SER A 571 -9.48 8.15 -34.20
C SER A 571 -9.91 8.88 -32.93
N TYR A 572 -9.21 8.65 -31.81
CA TYR A 572 -9.41 9.31 -30.51
C TYR A 572 -8.40 10.43 -30.24
N GLY A 573 -7.48 10.70 -31.17
CA GLY A 573 -6.41 11.72 -31.03
C GLY A 573 -5.02 11.12 -30.82
N LYS A 574 -4.14 11.89 -30.16
CA LYS A 574 -2.77 11.51 -29.83
C LYS A 574 -2.70 10.79 -28.48
N ALA A 575 -1.81 9.81 -28.34
CA ALA A 575 -1.66 9.02 -27.12
C ALA A 575 -0.71 9.70 -26.12
N PHE A 576 -1.25 10.42 -25.13
CA PHE A 576 -0.46 11.18 -24.16
C PHE A 576 0.05 10.31 -23.01
N ALA A 577 -0.82 9.54 -22.36
CA ALA A 577 -0.44 8.81 -21.16
C ALA A 577 -0.97 7.39 -21.14
N LEU A 578 -0.33 6.55 -20.33
CA LEU A 578 -0.71 5.17 -20.08
C LEU A 578 -0.82 5.00 -18.58
N ALA A 579 -1.87 4.34 -18.11
CA ALA A 579 -2.02 3.98 -16.70
C ALA A 579 -2.54 2.54 -16.58
N LYS A 580 -2.09 1.84 -15.54
CA LYS A 580 -2.70 0.57 -15.14
C LYS A 580 -4.09 0.84 -14.58
N GLY A 581 -5.08 0.19 -15.17
CA GLY A 581 -6.45 0.14 -14.68
C GLY A 581 -6.73 -1.19 -13.98
N PRO A 582 -7.97 -1.40 -13.52
CA PRO A 582 -8.33 -2.65 -12.88
C PRO A 582 -8.20 -3.85 -13.82
N TYR A 583 -7.98 -5.03 -13.24
CA TYR A 583 -7.80 -6.30 -13.97
C TYR A 583 -6.57 -6.41 -14.88
N GLY A 584 -5.53 -5.62 -14.62
CA GLY A 584 -4.32 -5.59 -15.44
C GLY A 584 -4.50 -4.85 -16.77
N ARG A 585 -5.61 -4.14 -16.96
CA ARG A 585 -5.90 -3.38 -18.18
C ARG A 585 -4.92 -2.20 -18.29
N ILE A 586 -4.48 -1.90 -19.50
CA ILE A 586 -3.70 -0.69 -19.78
C ILE A 586 -4.61 0.32 -20.46
N LEU A 587 -4.83 1.44 -19.78
CA LEU A 587 -5.65 2.53 -20.26
C LEU A 587 -4.77 3.58 -20.91
N ALA A 588 -5.20 4.12 -22.04
CA ALA A 588 -4.53 5.18 -22.78
C ALA A 588 -5.35 6.48 -22.71
N LEU A 589 -4.68 7.59 -22.38
CA LEU A 589 -5.24 8.94 -22.45
C LEU A 589 -5.03 9.49 -23.86
N MET A 590 -6.13 9.65 -24.59
CA MET A 590 -6.16 10.11 -25.97
C MET A 590 -6.72 11.53 -26.02
N TRP A 591 -6.05 12.44 -26.73
CA TRP A 591 -6.53 13.82 -26.87
C TRP A 591 -5.99 14.53 -28.12
N GLU A 592 -6.70 15.53 -28.60
CA GLU A 592 -6.23 16.47 -29.62
C GLU A 592 -6.92 17.84 -29.39
N PRO A 593 -6.27 18.98 -29.70
CA PRO A 593 -6.87 20.30 -29.52
C PRO A 593 -8.26 20.42 -30.15
N GLY A 594 -9.21 20.99 -29.40
CA GLY A 594 -10.59 21.17 -29.84
C GLY A 594 -11.51 19.96 -29.60
N MET A 595 -10.99 18.87 -29.01
CA MET A 595 -11.79 17.70 -28.62
C MET A 595 -11.74 17.48 -27.10
N ASP A 596 -12.78 16.85 -26.56
CA ASP A 596 -12.69 16.27 -25.22
C ASP A 596 -11.77 15.04 -25.24
N ALA A 597 -10.97 14.87 -24.19
CA ALA A 597 -10.09 13.73 -24.03
C ALA A 597 -10.88 12.44 -23.83
N VAL A 598 -10.27 11.34 -24.24
CA VAL A 598 -10.87 10.01 -24.21
C VAL A 598 -9.91 9.05 -23.53
N ILE A 599 -10.38 8.33 -22.53
CA ILE A 599 -9.67 7.20 -21.96
C ILE A 599 -10.07 5.97 -22.75
N VAL A 600 -9.11 5.19 -23.24
CA VAL A 600 -9.35 4.01 -24.08
C VAL A 600 -8.60 2.81 -23.51
N ASP A 601 -9.22 1.64 -23.44
CA ASP A 601 -8.50 0.39 -23.16
C ASP A 601 -7.63 0.02 -24.38
N ALA A 602 -6.31 0.01 -24.21
CA ALA A 602 -5.37 -0.31 -25.28
C ALA A 602 -5.54 -1.75 -25.80
N GLY A 603 -5.99 -2.69 -24.95
CA GLY A 603 -6.27 -4.08 -25.35
C GLY A 603 -7.66 -4.26 -25.99
N SER A 604 -8.58 -3.33 -25.79
CA SER A 604 -9.94 -3.38 -26.34
C SER A 604 -10.46 -1.97 -26.68
N PRO A 605 -10.07 -1.39 -27.83
CA PRO A 605 -10.33 0.03 -28.13
C PRO A 605 -11.80 0.44 -28.19
N THR A 606 -12.73 -0.52 -28.29
CA THR A 606 -14.17 -0.25 -28.18
C THR A 606 -14.60 0.17 -26.78
N GLN A 607 -13.78 -0.09 -25.76
CA GLN A 607 -13.98 0.36 -24.38
C GLN A 607 -13.31 1.72 -24.20
N ASN A 608 -14.13 2.77 -24.16
CA ASN A 608 -13.66 4.13 -24.01
C ASN A 608 -14.63 5.03 -23.23
N TRP A 609 -14.09 6.08 -22.62
CA TRP A 609 -14.82 7.07 -21.84
C TRP A 609 -14.36 8.47 -22.20
N THR A 610 -15.28 9.30 -22.67
CA THR A 610 -15.03 10.72 -22.93
C THR A 610 -15.04 11.51 -21.62
N LEU A 611 -14.02 12.33 -21.41
CA LEU A 611 -13.85 13.22 -20.29
C LEU A 611 -14.49 14.58 -20.64
N PRO A 612 -15.68 14.91 -20.12
CA PRO A 612 -16.34 16.16 -20.48
C PRO A 612 -15.56 17.39 -19.97
N ASN A 613 -15.68 18.50 -20.70
CA ASN A 613 -15.08 19.80 -20.37
C ASN A 613 -13.55 19.75 -20.30
N THR A 614 -12.92 19.02 -21.22
CA THR A 614 -11.45 18.90 -21.31
C THR A 614 -10.87 19.53 -22.59
N THR A 615 -11.71 20.09 -23.47
CA THR A 615 -11.31 20.74 -24.74
C THR A 615 -10.14 21.71 -24.61
N ASP A 616 -10.11 22.51 -23.53
CA ASP A 616 -9.12 23.57 -23.31
C ASP A 616 -8.18 23.27 -22.13
N LEU A 617 -8.18 22.02 -21.63
CA LEU A 617 -7.40 21.65 -20.45
C LEU A 617 -5.98 21.17 -20.77
N PHE A 618 -5.69 20.82 -22.03
CA PHE A 618 -4.42 20.22 -22.44
C PHE A 618 -4.01 19.06 -21.51
N PRO A 619 -4.85 18.00 -21.41
CA PRO A 619 -4.58 16.88 -20.54
C PRO A 619 -3.30 16.16 -20.98
N HIS A 620 -2.37 16.00 -20.04
CA HIS A 620 -1.02 15.53 -20.33
C HIS A 620 -0.70 14.18 -19.70
N ASP A 621 -1.24 13.93 -18.51
CA ASP A 621 -1.03 12.68 -17.78
C ASP A 621 -2.26 12.25 -16.97
N MET A 622 -2.31 10.98 -16.58
CA MET A 622 -3.39 10.44 -15.76
C MET A 622 -2.97 9.40 -14.73
N ALA A 623 -3.72 9.35 -13.63
CA ALA A 623 -3.67 8.27 -12.65
C ALA A 623 -5.07 7.71 -12.41
N VAL A 624 -5.17 6.42 -12.12
CA VAL A 624 -6.45 5.73 -11.86
C VAL A 624 -6.44 5.17 -10.45
N GLY A 625 -7.47 5.45 -9.67
CA GLY A 625 -7.54 5.09 -8.25
C GLY A 625 -8.97 5.08 -7.71
N PRO A 626 -9.15 4.90 -6.40
CA PRO A 626 -10.46 4.96 -5.79
C PRO A 626 -10.98 6.42 -5.71
N ALA A 627 -12.30 6.59 -5.87
CA ALA A 627 -12.99 7.85 -5.61
C ALA A 627 -13.17 8.11 -4.11
N PRO A 628 -13.49 9.34 -3.66
CA PRO A 628 -13.69 9.61 -2.24
C PRO A 628 -14.80 8.75 -1.63
N VAL A 629 -14.57 8.31 -0.39
CA VAL A 629 -15.49 7.46 0.37
C VAL A 629 -16.89 8.08 0.50
N GLN A 630 -16.95 9.41 0.65
CA GLN A 630 -18.20 10.15 0.79
C GLN A 630 -19.09 10.07 -0.45
N LEU A 631 -18.52 9.82 -1.64
CA LEU A 631 -19.29 9.72 -2.88
C LEU A 631 -19.93 8.34 -3.04
N SER A 632 -19.38 7.36 -2.34
CA SER A 632 -19.73 5.94 -2.50
C SER A 632 -20.82 5.49 -1.52
N GLY A 633 -20.92 6.14 -0.35
CA GLY A 633 -21.86 5.73 0.69
C GLY A 633 -21.64 4.27 1.15
N ALA A 634 -22.71 3.59 1.58
CA ALA A 634 -22.65 2.16 1.95
C ALA A 634 -22.44 1.21 0.75
N GLY A 635 -22.56 1.70 -0.49
CA GLY A 635 -22.34 0.91 -1.70
C GLY A 635 -20.86 0.65 -1.98
N GLU A 636 -20.56 -0.05 -3.07
CA GLU A 636 -19.19 -0.23 -3.55
C GLU A 636 -18.51 1.11 -3.83
N ARG A 637 -17.23 1.18 -3.50
CA ARG A 637 -16.44 2.40 -3.74
C ARG A 637 -16.31 2.62 -5.24
N LEU A 638 -16.49 3.85 -5.71
CA LEU A 638 -16.40 4.21 -7.14
C LEU A 638 -14.92 4.32 -7.58
N LEU A 639 -14.67 4.16 -8.88
CA LEU A 639 -13.36 4.43 -9.51
C LEU A 639 -13.24 5.92 -9.83
N ALA A 640 -12.04 6.47 -9.67
CA ALA A 640 -11.69 7.83 -10.07
C ALA A 640 -10.50 7.84 -11.03
N VAL A 641 -10.51 8.84 -11.92
CA VAL A 641 -9.40 9.17 -12.80
C VAL A 641 -8.96 10.59 -12.51
N TYR A 642 -7.69 10.74 -12.19
CA TYR A 642 -7.01 12.01 -11.97
C TYR A 642 -6.35 12.43 -13.26
N ILE A 643 -6.65 13.63 -13.75
CA ILE A 643 -6.11 14.17 -15.00
C ILE A 643 -5.26 15.38 -14.68
N SER A 644 -4.01 15.37 -15.17
CA SER A 644 -3.05 16.47 -15.06
C SER A 644 -3.15 17.41 -16.26
N PRO A 645 -3.66 18.65 -16.10
CA PRO A 645 -3.76 19.61 -17.18
C PRO A 645 -2.53 20.53 -17.28
N LEU A 646 -2.18 20.93 -18.50
CA LEU A 646 -1.09 21.89 -18.76
C LEU A 646 -1.54 23.34 -18.96
N CYS A 647 -2.85 23.63 -18.92
CA CYS A 647 -3.30 25.02 -19.02
C CYS A 647 -2.87 25.89 -17.83
N GLU A 648 -2.62 27.17 -18.10
CA GLU A 648 -2.19 28.13 -17.08
C GLU A 648 -3.29 28.34 -16.03
N GLY A 649 -2.92 28.28 -14.74
CA GLY A 649 -3.85 28.43 -13.62
C GLY A 649 -4.80 27.25 -13.39
N CYS A 650 -4.69 26.18 -14.19
CA CYS A 650 -5.50 24.99 -14.02
C CYS A 650 -5.01 24.12 -12.87
N SER A 651 -5.96 23.59 -12.10
CA SER A 651 -5.69 22.57 -11.09
C SER A 651 -5.91 21.17 -11.66
N LEU A 652 -5.31 20.17 -11.01
CA LEU A 652 -5.62 18.75 -11.23
C LEU A 652 -7.14 18.55 -11.32
N ARG A 653 -7.60 17.77 -12.28
CA ARG A 653 -9.02 17.39 -12.39
C ARG A 653 -9.20 15.97 -11.88
N LYS A 654 -10.35 15.69 -11.29
CA LYS A 654 -10.74 14.34 -10.95
C LYS A 654 -12.10 14.06 -11.54
N TYR A 655 -12.18 12.91 -12.18
CA TYR A 655 -13.38 12.35 -12.75
C TYR A 655 -13.72 11.08 -11.97
N VAL A 656 -15.00 10.81 -11.82
CA VAL A 656 -15.51 9.65 -11.08
C VAL A 656 -16.39 8.86 -12.03
N LEU A 657 -16.19 7.55 -12.05
CA LEU A 657 -16.94 6.62 -12.87
C LEU A 657 -18.18 6.17 -12.11
N PHE A 658 -19.36 6.39 -12.70
CA PHE A 658 -20.66 6.03 -12.13
C PHE A 658 -21.33 4.93 -12.97
N PRO A 659 -21.86 3.87 -12.36
CA PRO A 659 -22.62 2.87 -13.10
C PRO A 659 -23.94 3.47 -13.61
N GLU A 660 -24.44 2.96 -14.74
CA GLU A 660 -25.70 3.42 -15.31
C GLU A 660 -26.87 3.25 -14.32
N GLY A 661 -27.72 4.29 -14.20
CA GLY A 661 -28.83 4.31 -13.24
C GLY A 661 -28.43 4.56 -11.78
N PHE A 662 -27.14 4.81 -11.49
CA PHE A 662 -26.70 5.22 -10.16
C PHE A 662 -27.33 6.57 -9.78
N VAL A 663 -28.11 6.57 -8.70
CA VAL A 663 -28.63 7.79 -8.09
C VAL A 663 -27.60 8.28 -7.09
N MET A 664 -27.06 9.47 -7.35
CA MET A 664 -26.12 10.13 -6.45
C MET A 664 -26.73 10.24 -5.06
N PRO A 665 -25.96 9.95 -3.98
CA PRO A 665 -26.42 10.26 -2.63
C PRO A 665 -26.83 11.73 -2.55
N ASP A 666 -27.99 12.01 -1.95
CA ASP A 666 -28.41 13.39 -1.70
C ASP A 666 -27.45 14.00 -0.68
N THR A 667 -26.55 14.83 -1.18
CA THR A 667 -25.51 15.49 -0.40
C THR A 667 -25.79 16.98 -0.24
N GLY A 668 -27.00 17.43 -0.63
CA GLY A 668 -27.39 18.83 -0.58
C GLY A 668 -26.69 19.71 -1.63
N MET A 669 -26.16 19.13 -2.71
CA MET A 669 -25.42 19.83 -3.77
C MET A 669 -26.01 19.57 -5.17
N PRO A 670 -25.84 20.51 -6.13
CA PRO A 670 -26.47 20.41 -7.44
C PRO A 670 -26.04 19.15 -8.21
N PRO A 671 -26.94 18.54 -9.00
CA PRO A 671 -26.65 17.30 -9.72
C PRO A 671 -25.61 17.51 -10.84
N PRO A 672 -24.67 16.56 -11.05
CA PRO A 672 -23.71 16.60 -12.15
C PRO A 672 -24.35 16.39 -13.53
N VAL A 673 -23.67 16.85 -14.59
CA VAL A 673 -24.06 16.63 -16.00
C VAL A 673 -23.72 15.20 -16.41
N LEU A 674 -24.72 14.35 -16.63
CA LEU A 674 -24.59 12.93 -17.00
C LEU A 674 -24.19 12.72 -18.48
N VAL A 675 -23.13 11.94 -18.73
CA VAL A 675 -22.72 11.50 -20.08
C VAL A 675 -22.87 9.98 -20.22
N PRO A 676 -23.85 9.45 -20.97
CA PRO A 676 -24.08 8.01 -21.08
C PRO A 676 -22.91 7.29 -21.78
N ALA A 677 -22.48 6.15 -21.23
CA ALA A 677 -21.53 5.23 -21.88
C ALA A 677 -22.19 3.89 -22.22
N ARG A 678 -21.63 3.18 -23.21
CA ARG A 678 -22.19 1.93 -23.76
C ARG A 678 -21.68 0.69 -23.03
N SER A 679 -22.43 -0.41 -23.21
CA SER A 679 -22.29 -1.70 -22.52
C SER A 679 -21.05 -2.50 -22.93
N LEU A 680 -20.28 -2.99 -21.94
CA LEU A 680 -19.22 -3.99 -22.09
C LEU A 680 -19.80 -5.38 -22.39
N PRO A 681 -19.23 -6.13 -23.34
CA PRO A 681 -19.34 -7.60 -23.40
C PRO A 681 -18.49 -8.26 -22.30
N VAL A 682 -18.80 -9.54 -22.04
CA VAL A 682 -18.17 -10.35 -20.99
C VAL A 682 -16.69 -10.54 -21.35
N VAL A 683 -15.79 -10.22 -20.43
CA VAL A 683 -14.44 -10.82 -20.47
C VAL A 683 -14.56 -12.13 -19.72
N GLN A 684 -14.86 -13.19 -20.46
CA GLN A 684 -14.49 -14.54 -20.05
C GLN A 684 -13.20 -14.82 -20.83
N GLN A 685 -12.16 -15.24 -20.09
CA GLN A 685 -10.79 -15.50 -20.57
C GLN A 685 -9.91 -14.25 -20.79
N LEU A 686 -9.20 -13.84 -19.73
CA LEU A 686 -7.78 -13.56 -19.89
C LEU A 686 -7.09 -14.92 -19.77
N ALA A 687 -6.65 -15.49 -20.89
CA ALA A 687 -5.69 -16.58 -20.86
C ALA A 687 -4.37 -15.99 -20.32
N SER A 688 -4.05 -16.23 -19.05
CA SER A 688 -2.68 -16.12 -18.56
C SER A 688 -1.93 -17.37 -19.01
N GLU A 689 -1.08 -17.22 -20.01
CA GLU A 689 -0.31 -18.31 -20.60
C GLU A 689 0.49 -19.13 -19.57
N ASP A 690 0.44 -20.45 -19.82
CA ASP A 690 1.15 -21.61 -19.29
C ASP A 690 2.00 -21.53 -18.00
N ALA A 691 1.48 -22.16 -16.94
CA ALA A 691 2.29 -22.69 -15.83
C ALA A 691 3.35 -23.72 -16.31
N GLY A 692 3.20 -24.29 -17.52
CA GLY A 692 4.18 -25.18 -18.14
C GLY A 692 5.43 -24.47 -18.66
N GLU A 693 5.28 -23.31 -19.31
CA GLU A 693 6.40 -22.49 -19.78
C GLU A 693 7.20 -21.92 -18.62
N TRP A 694 6.56 -21.62 -17.48
CA TRP A 694 7.29 -21.09 -16.33
C TRP A 694 8.11 -22.18 -15.61
N ARG A 695 7.61 -23.42 -15.50
CA ARG A 695 8.41 -24.56 -15.01
C ARG A 695 9.60 -24.84 -15.93
N GLU A 696 9.43 -24.66 -17.23
CA GLU A 696 10.51 -24.79 -18.20
C GLU A 696 11.49 -23.61 -18.13
N ARG A 697 11.02 -22.36 -17.96
CA ARG A 697 11.89 -21.20 -17.74
C ARG A 697 12.64 -21.29 -16.42
N GLU A 698 12.03 -21.79 -15.35
CA GLU A 698 12.73 -22.01 -14.08
C GLU A 698 13.72 -23.18 -14.17
N ARG A 699 13.40 -24.25 -14.93
CA ARG A 699 14.37 -25.31 -15.28
C ARG A 699 15.56 -24.74 -16.07
N VAL A 700 15.30 -23.85 -17.04
CA VAL A 700 16.34 -23.17 -17.83
C VAL A 700 17.14 -22.20 -16.98
N TYR A 701 16.53 -21.41 -16.09
CA TYR A 701 17.25 -20.54 -15.16
C TYR A 701 18.12 -21.34 -14.18
N GLN A 702 17.63 -22.48 -13.67
CA GLN A 702 18.41 -23.39 -12.82
C GLN A 702 19.53 -24.10 -13.60
N GLU A 703 19.34 -24.39 -14.89
CA GLU A 703 20.34 -24.97 -15.78
C GLU A 703 21.38 -23.94 -16.26
N GLU A 704 20.99 -22.68 -16.46
CA GLU A 704 21.86 -21.54 -16.76
C GLU A 704 22.67 -21.11 -15.54
N GLU A 705 22.10 -21.12 -14.33
CA GLU A 705 22.87 -20.94 -13.09
C GLU A 705 23.88 -22.08 -12.87
N ARG A 706 23.51 -23.33 -13.20
CA ARG A 706 24.47 -24.46 -13.21
C ARG A 706 25.54 -24.29 -14.28
N GLY A 707 25.15 -23.83 -15.47
CA GLY A 707 26.02 -23.58 -16.61
C GLY A 707 27.02 -22.45 -16.34
N ASP A 708 26.57 -21.35 -15.76
CA ASP A 708 27.40 -20.21 -15.37
C ASP A 708 28.31 -20.54 -14.19
N GLN A 709 27.86 -21.35 -13.22
CA GLN A 709 28.74 -21.88 -12.17
C GLN A 709 29.81 -22.85 -12.72
N GLU A 710 29.48 -23.63 -13.75
CA GLU A 710 30.38 -24.60 -14.38
C GLU A 710 31.34 -23.92 -15.38
N GLN A 711 30.91 -22.83 -16.04
CA GLN A 711 31.71 -22.00 -16.94
C GLN A 711 32.62 -21.02 -16.17
N GLN A 712 32.20 -20.52 -14.99
CA GLN A 712 33.05 -19.78 -14.06
C GLN A 712 34.10 -20.69 -13.39
N ARG A 713 33.81 -21.98 -13.17
CA ARG A 713 34.80 -22.96 -12.69
C ARG A 713 35.89 -23.28 -13.71
N GLN A 714 35.61 -23.15 -15.01
CA GLN A 714 36.56 -23.47 -16.09
C GLN A 714 37.51 -22.32 -16.47
N MET A 715 37.28 -21.09 -15.99
CA MET A 715 38.11 -19.92 -16.32
C MET A 715 39.10 -19.47 -15.23
N ALA A 716 39.16 -20.13 -14.07
CA ALA A 716 40.09 -19.76 -13.00
C ALA A 716 41.40 -20.57 -13.09
N SER A 717 42.54 -19.89 -13.30
CA SER A 717 43.85 -20.55 -13.18
C SER A 717 44.05 -21.05 -11.73
N PRO A 718 44.73 -22.18 -11.50
CA PRO A 718 44.93 -22.74 -10.16
C PRO A 718 45.57 -21.78 -9.13
N ALA A 719 46.32 -20.79 -9.62
CA ALA A 719 46.90 -19.73 -8.79
C ALA A 719 45.86 -18.70 -8.33
N LEU A 720 44.91 -18.33 -9.20
CA LEU A 720 43.81 -17.43 -8.87
C LEU A 720 42.82 -18.09 -7.90
N LEU A 721 42.52 -19.39 -8.08
CA LEU A 721 41.69 -20.18 -7.17
C LEU A 721 42.27 -20.22 -5.75
N LYS A 722 43.60 -20.40 -5.62
CA LYS A 722 44.26 -20.39 -4.31
C LYS A 722 44.21 -19.01 -3.64
N GLN A 723 44.32 -17.93 -4.43
CA GLN A 723 44.24 -16.56 -3.93
C GLN A 723 42.79 -16.17 -3.55
N LEU A 724 41.80 -16.60 -4.34
CA LEU A 724 40.38 -16.44 -4.03
C LEU A 724 39.98 -17.22 -2.79
N GLN A 725 40.47 -18.45 -2.63
CA GLN A 725 40.15 -19.28 -1.47
C GLN A 725 40.75 -18.70 -0.18
N GLN A 726 41.97 -18.17 -0.24
CA GLN A 726 42.58 -17.42 0.87
C GLN A 726 41.82 -16.12 1.18
N THR A 727 41.30 -15.44 0.16
CA THR A 727 40.51 -14.20 0.34
C THR A 727 39.11 -14.52 0.89
N LEU A 728 38.50 -15.62 0.47
CA LEU A 728 37.20 -16.09 0.94
C LEU A 728 37.27 -16.55 2.40
N GLU A 729 38.33 -17.27 2.77
CA GLU A 729 38.59 -17.66 4.16
C GLU A 729 38.80 -16.41 5.04
N ALA A 730 39.53 -15.41 4.55
CA ALA A 730 39.70 -14.14 5.26
C ALA A 730 38.37 -13.37 5.39
N MET A 731 37.54 -13.34 4.35
CA MET A 731 36.22 -12.70 4.37
C MET A 731 35.23 -13.45 5.27
N GLN A 732 35.24 -14.78 5.31
CA GLN A 732 34.41 -15.56 6.24
C GLN A 732 34.84 -15.33 7.69
N GLN A 733 36.14 -15.23 7.97
CA GLN A 733 36.62 -14.86 9.30
C GLN A 733 36.17 -13.45 9.69
N GLN A 734 36.20 -12.49 8.75
CA GLN A 734 35.72 -11.12 8.98
C GLN A 734 34.20 -11.05 9.18
N LEU A 735 33.42 -11.81 8.42
CA LEU A 735 31.97 -11.89 8.55
C LEU A 735 31.56 -12.55 9.87
N THR A 736 32.26 -13.61 10.29
CA THR A 736 32.03 -14.27 11.58
C THR A 736 32.36 -13.32 12.73
N ALA A 737 33.43 -12.52 12.62
CA ALA A 737 33.76 -11.48 13.59
C ALA A 737 32.71 -10.34 13.62
N GLN A 738 32.18 -9.93 12.47
CA GLN A 738 31.09 -8.95 12.40
C GLN A 738 29.79 -9.48 13.02
N HIS A 739 29.45 -10.74 12.77
CA HIS A 739 28.25 -11.37 13.34
C HIS A 739 28.35 -11.49 14.87
N LEU A 740 29.54 -11.82 15.38
CA LEU A 740 29.82 -11.85 16.82
C LEU A 740 29.74 -10.43 17.43
N ALA A 741 30.27 -9.42 16.74
CA ALA A 741 30.17 -8.02 17.17
C ALA A 741 28.72 -7.53 17.18
N GLN A 742 27.90 -7.93 16.19
CA GLN A 742 26.50 -7.56 16.09
C GLN A 742 25.64 -8.26 17.16
N GLN A 743 25.96 -9.50 17.53
CA GLN A 743 25.36 -10.18 18.69
C GLN A 743 25.74 -9.51 20.02
N GLN A 744 26.97 -9.00 20.15
CA GLN A 744 27.37 -8.24 21.33
C GLN A 744 26.65 -6.87 21.41
N LEU A 745 26.47 -6.19 20.27
CA LEU A 745 25.72 -4.93 20.19
C LEU A 745 24.23 -5.10 20.52
N SER A 746 23.60 -6.19 20.08
CA SER A 746 22.18 -6.47 20.41
C SER A 746 22.00 -6.82 21.88
N ALA A 747 22.94 -7.55 22.49
CA ALA A 747 22.96 -7.79 23.93
C ALA A 747 23.18 -6.50 24.75
N ALA A 748 24.02 -5.58 24.26
CA ALA A 748 24.22 -4.26 24.86
C ALA A 748 22.95 -3.39 24.76
N ALA A 749 22.28 -3.38 23.60
CA ALA A 749 21.03 -2.65 23.40
C ALA A 749 19.89 -3.15 24.31
N ALA A 750 19.76 -4.47 24.49
CA ALA A 750 18.81 -5.05 25.43
C ALA A 750 19.09 -4.65 26.89
N THR A 751 20.37 -4.55 27.26
CA THR A 751 20.81 -4.08 28.58
C THR A 751 20.50 -2.59 28.77
N GLN A 752 20.69 -1.77 27.72
CA GLN A 752 20.39 -0.35 27.72
C GLN A 752 18.88 -0.06 27.79
N GLN A 753 18.04 -0.86 27.14
CA GLN A 753 16.58 -0.78 27.30
C GLN A 753 16.14 -1.11 28.73
N LYS A 754 16.76 -2.10 29.37
CA LYS A 754 16.48 -2.46 30.76
C LYS A 754 16.88 -1.33 31.73
N LEU A 755 18.00 -0.67 31.46
CA LEU A 755 18.46 0.50 32.22
C LEU A 755 17.56 1.72 31.99
N ALA A 756 17.08 1.96 30.76
CA ALA A 756 16.14 3.03 30.44
C ALA A 756 14.79 2.85 31.16
N ALA A 757 14.29 1.61 31.24
CA ALA A 757 13.08 1.29 32.00
C ALA A 757 13.27 1.53 33.51
N GLN A 758 14.44 1.21 34.06
CA GLN A 758 14.77 1.52 35.45
C GLN A 758 14.89 3.04 35.69
N HIS A 759 15.47 3.79 34.76
CA HIS A 759 15.54 5.26 34.82
C HIS A 759 14.15 5.91 34.79
N GLN A 760 13.23 5.40 33.96
CA GLN A 760 11.85 5.86 33.94
C GLN A 760 11.11 5.57 35.25
N ALA A 761 11.34 4.40 35.85
CA ALA A 761 10.77 4.07 37.16
C ALA A 761 11.29 5.00 38.27
N VAL A 762 12.60 5.31 38.26
CA VAL A 762 13.20 6.26 39.22
C VAL A 762 12.68 7.68 38.99
N ALA A 763 12.55 8.13 37.73
CA ALA A 763 12.00 9.43 37.40
C ALA A 763 10.55 9.59 37.88
N ALA A 764 9.74 8.54 37.79
CA ALA A 764 8.37 8.54 38.31
C ALA A 764 8.33 8.68 39.85
N VAL A 765 9.24 8.00 40.57
CA VAL A 765 9.36 8.12 42.03
C VAL A 765 9.81 9.51 42.45
N VAL A 766 10.77 10.11 41.73
CA VAL A 766 11.24 11.48 41.99
C VAL A 766 10.15 12.50 41.71
N ALA A 767 9.37 12.34 40.63
CA ALA A 767 8.24 13.21 40.34
C ALA A 767 7.17 13.14 41.43
N ALA A 768 6.89 11.96 41.96
CA ALA A 768 5.95 11.77 43.08
C ALA A 768 6.45 12.43 44.38
N ALA A 769 7.75 12.31 44.68
CA ALA A 769 8.36 12.96 45.84
C ALA A 769 8.35 14.50 45.72
N ALA A 770 8.63 15.03 44.52
CA ALA A 770 8.57 16.46 44.24
C ALA A 770 7.15 17.03 44.39
N GLN A 771 6.12 16.27 43.96
CA GLN A 771 4.72 16.65 44.17
C GLN A 771 4.34 16.65 45.66
N GLN A 772 4.79 15.68 46.45
CA GLN A 772 4.58 15.66 47.90
C GLN A 772 5.25 16.85 48.60
N GLN A 773 6.44 17.24 48.14
CA GLN A 773 7.18 18.35 48.75
C GLN A 773 6.63 19.72 48.34
N ALA A 774 6.13 19.87 47.10
CA ALA A 774 5.39 21.04 46.67
C ALA A 774 4.10 21.23 47.51
N ALA A 775 3.36 20.15 47.77
CA ALA A 775 2.19 20.18 48.64
C ALA A 775 2.54 20.54 50.10
N ALA A 776 3.70 20.11 50.60
CA ALA A 776 4.18 20.49 51.94
C ALA A 776 4.62 21.96 52.03
N ILE A 777 5.16 22.53 50.94
CA ILE A 777 5.54 23.95 50.86
C ILE A 777 4.29 24.84 50.77
N GLU A 778 3.27 24.46 50.00
CA GLU A 778 1.98 25.18 49.97
C GLU A 778 1.27 25.16 51.33
N ALA A 779 1.39 24.07 52.10
CA ALA A 779 0.87 24.00 53.47
C ALA A 779 1.60 24.94 54.47
N ASN A 780 2.85 25.32 54.17
CA ASN A 780 3.68 26.14 55.06
C ASN A 780 3.65 27.65 54.74
N GLN A 781 3.01 28.06 53.63
CA GLN A 781 2.85 29.47 53.23
C GLN A 781 1.66 30.18 53.91
N GLN A 782 0.97 29.55 54.86
CA GLN A 782 -0.14 30.16 55.63
C GLN A 782 0.28 30.79 56.97
N GLN A 783 1.51 31.33 57.08
CA GLN A 783 1.92 32.18 58.22
C GLN A 783 2.50 33.53 57.76
N PRO A 784 2.10 34.68 58.37
CA PRO A 784 2.48 36.00 57.87
C PRO A 784 3.69 36.59 58.60
N ALA A 785 4.68 37.10 57.85
CA ALA A 785 5.66 38.12 58.29
C ALA A 785 6.31 38.75 57.03
N ALA A 786 6.03 40.02 56.72
CA ALA A 786 6.76 41.24 57.12
C ALA A 786 7.99 41.54 56.23
N ALA A 787 7.97 42.72 55.61
CA ALA A 787 8.89 43.23 54.59
C ALA A 787 10.27 43.64 55.13
N ALA A 788 11.33 43.45 54.34
CA ALA A 788 12.50 44.33 54.24
C ALA A 788 13.43 43.91 53.07
N ASP A 789 14.27 44.87 52.68
CA ASP A 789 15.15 45.01 51.52
C ASP A 789 16.08 43.84 51.13
N GLY A 790 16.56 43.95 49.89
CA GLY A 790 17.38 42.97 49.21
C GLY A 790 18.75 42.71 49.84
N ASP A 791 19.20 41.48 49.65
CA ASP A 791 20.60 41.15 49.47
C ASP A 791 20.74 39.78 48.80
N VAL A 792 21.83 39.65 48.05
CA VAL A 792 22.31 38.42 47.43
C VAL A 792 22.44 37.32 48.49
N ILE A 793 21.70 36.22 48.36
CA ILE A 793 21.99 35.01 49.14
C ILE A 793 23.21 34.35 48.52
N ALA A 794 24.38 34.74 49.00
CA ALA A 794 25.55 33.89 48.96
C ALA A 794 25.31 32.70 49.90
N VAL A 795 25.06 31.51 49.36
CA VAL A 795 25.09 30.28 50.17
C VAL A 795 26.57 29.95 50.43
N THR A 796 27.14 30.55 51.47
CA THR A 796 28.40 30.08 52.05
C THR A 796 28.14 28.73 52.71
N GLY A 797 28.77 27.67 52.22
CA GLY A 797 28.62 26.27 52.66
C GLY A 797 29.19 25.94 54.04
N ALA A 798 28.95 26.80 55.04
CA ALA A 798 29.33 26.59 56.43
C ALA A 798 28.05 26.55 57.29
N GLY A 799 27.28 25.46 57.16
CA GLY A 799 26.06 25.28 57.95
C GLY A 799 25.17 24.08 57.62
N LEU A 800 25.55 23.24 56.65
CA LEU A 800 24.74 22.07 56.26
C LEU A 800 25.21 20.82 57.00
N GLY A 801 24.30 20.18 57.72
CA GLY A 801 24.51 18.88 58.36
C GLY A 801 24.82 17.80 57.32
N VAL A 802 25.48 16.73 57.75
CA VAL A 802 26.03 15.66 56.88
C VAL A 802 24.96 15.05 55.95
N GLY A 803 23.69 15.01 56.38
CA GLY A 803 22.56 14.52 55.56
C GLY A 803 22.16 15.42 54.39
N ASP A 804 22.25 16.75 54.52
CA ASP A 804 21.86 17.69 53.46
C ASP A 804 22.94 17.82 52.39
N ARG A 805 24.20 17.56 52.75
CA ARG A 805 25.33 17.51 51.79
C ARG A 805 25.23 16.33 50.84
N THR A 806 24.71 15.18 51.31
CA THR A 806 24.43 14.02 50.47
C THR A 806 23.29 14.27 49.49
N VAL A 807 22.22 14.94 49.91
CA VAL A 807 21.07 15.26 49.02
C VAL A 807 21.47 16.26 47.95
N LEU A 808 22.22 17.30 48.31
CA LEU A 808 22.71 18.28 47.33
C LEU A 808 23.72 17.67 46.34
N ALA A 809 24.58 16.76 46.81
CA ALA A 809 25.49 16.00 45.95
C ALA A 809 24.75 15.06 44.98
N SER A 810 23.67 14.42 45.43
CA SER A 810 22.81 13.60 44.58
C SER A 810 22.06 14.42 43.52
N ILE A 811 21.59 15.62 43.87
CA ILE A 811 20.91 16.51 42.92
C ILE A 811 21.86 17.03 41.85
N ILE A 812 23.10 17.42 42.21
CA ILE A 812 24.13 17.86 41.25
C ILE A 812 24.59 16.69 40.36
N ALA A 813 24.71 15.47 40.91
CA ALA A 813 25.04 14.28 40.14
C ALA A 813 23.93 13.93 39.12
N VAL A 814 22.65 14.07 39.49
CA VAL A 814 21.52 13.79 38.59
C VAL A 814 21.38 14.87 37.50
N LEU A 815 21.61 16.15 37.82
CA LEU A 815 21.54 17.25 36.86
C LEU A 815 22.71 17.24 35.86
N THR A 816 23.91 16.80 36.27
CA THR A 816 25.05 16.66 35.36
C THR A 816 24.91 15.44 34.44
N PHE A 817 24.29 14.36 34.91
CA PHE A 817 24.04 13.17 34.08
C PHE A 817 22.93 13.35 33.04
N SER A 818 21.93 14.18 33.35
CA SER A 818 20.82 14.49 32.42
C SER A 818 21.20 15.51 31.33
N ALA A 819 22.28 16.26 31.51
CA ALA A 819 22.77 17.25 30.55
C ALA A 819 23.88 16.73 29.59
N GLY A 820 24.22 15.44 29.62
CA GLY A 820 25.13 14.82 28.66
C GLY A 820 26.63 15.19 28.79
N LEU A 821 27.04 15.77 29.92
CA LEU A 821 28.45 16.00 30.23
C LEU A 821 29.00 14.78 30.98
N GLY A 822 29.95 14.06 30.36
CA GLY A 822 30.37 12.71 30.76
C GLY A 822 30.75 12.50 32.23
N ALA A 823 30.61 11.25 32.69
CA ALA A 823 30.74 10.74 34.06
C ALA A 823 32.01 11.18 34.82
N ILE A 824 33.06 11.60 34.12
CA ILE A 824 34.33 12.07 34.68
C ILE A 824 34.15 13.39 35.45
N VAL A 825 33.30 14.31 34.98
CA VAL A 825 33.09 15.61 35.66
C VAL A 825 32.30 15.43 36.96
N GLY A 826 31.30 14.54 36.95
CA GLY A 826 30.53 14.17 38.15
C GLY A 826 31.40 13.48 39.21
N ALA A 827 32.31 12.60 38.79
CA ALA A 827 33.24 11.93 39.69
C ALA A 827 34.27 12.90 40.32
N ILE A 828 34.75 13.89 39.56
CA ILE A 828 35.68 14.92 40.08
C ILE A 828 34.98 15.84 41.09
N ALA A 829 33.72 16.21 40.86
CA ALA A 829 32.94 17.01 41.81
C ALA A 829 32.68 16.26 43.12
N LEU A 830 32.34 14.96 43.04
CA LEU A 830 32.20 14.08 44.22
C LEU A 830 33.52 13.89 44.97
N TYR A 831 34.63 13.77 44.26
CA TYR A 831 35.96 13.65 44.84
C TYR A 831 36.42 14.92 45.58
N LEU A 832 36.10 16.11 45.04
CA LEU A 832 36.44 17.38 45.67
C LEU A 832 35.57 17.70 46.90
N LEU A 833 34.32 17.23 46.93
CA LEU A 833 33.40 17.42 48.06
C LEU A 833 33.63 16.42 49.22
N ALA A 834 34.33 15.30 48.96
CA ALA A 834 34.60 14.26 49.94
C ALA A 834 35.89 14.47 50.77
N LYS A 835 36.68 15.52 50.52
CA LYS A 835 37.90 15.78 51.30
C LYS A 835 37.59 16.44 52.65
N PRO A 836 38.11 15.91 53.78
CA PRO A 836 38.06 16.62 55.06
C PRO A 836 38.93 17.87 55.01
N ALA A 837 38.43 18.96 55.59
CA ALA A 837 39.12 20.24 55.69
C ALA A 837 40.35 20.14 56.60
N LYS A 838 41.51 19.90 56.00
CA LYS A 838 42.84 20.27 56.52
C LYS A 838 43.80 20.22 55.34
N GLU A 839 44.55 21.30 55.16
CA GLU A 839 45.47 21.61 54.06
C GLU A 839 44.84 22.38 52.89
N CYS A 840 44.73 23.69 53.09
CA CYS A 840 45.19 24.72 52.14
C CYS A 840 45.04 26.07 52.84
N ALA A 841 46.06 26.43 53.62
CA ALA A 841 46.21 27.76 54.19
C ALA A 841 47.09 28.61 53.25
N VAL A 842 46.49 29.71 52.76
CA VAL A 842 47.08 31.05 52.53
C VAL A 842 48.17 31.21 51.45
N SER A 843 47.90 32.03 50.42
CA SER A 843 48.38 33.42 50.38
C SER A 843 47.90 34.19 49.14
N ASP A 844 47.65 35.48 49.39
CA ASP A 844 47.21 36.54 48.48
C ASP A 844 48.02 36.68 47.18
N THR A 845 47.33 37.03 46.09
CA THR A 845 47.50 38.32 45.38
C THR A 845 46.55 38.44 44.18
N GLY A 846 45.69 39.48 44.20
CA GLY A 846 45.49 40.39 43.07
C GLY A 846 44.77 39.91 41.79
N GLY A 847 43.44 40.07 41.78
CA GLY A 847 42.56 40.53 40.68
C GLY A 847 42.89 40.23 39.20
N LYS A 848 41.99 39.48 38.55
CA LYS A 848 41.19 39.88 37.35
C LYS A 848 40.30 38.71 36.87
N PRO A 849 39.11 38.98 36.29
CA PRO A 849 38.17 37.94 35.86
C PRO A 849 38.59 37.34 34.50
N PHE A 850 38.55 36.02 34.37
CA PHE A 850 38.70 35.34 33.08
C PHE A 850 37.32 35.08 32.43
N PRO A 851 37.11 35.48 31.16
CA PRO A 851 35.85 35.30 30.46
C PRO A 851 35.69 33.89 29.88
N ALA A 852 34.43 33.48 29.73
CA ALA A 852 33.99 32.19 29.22
C ALA A 852 34.32 32.01 27.73
N SER A 853 35.50 31.45 27.42
CA SER A 853 35.79 30.77 26.14
C SER A 853 37.17 30.11 26.19
N SER A 854 37.28 28.90 26.73
CA SER A 854 38.42 27.96 26.53
C SER A 854 38.17 26.61 27.21
N ILE A 855 37.32 25.77 26.65
CA ILE A 855 37.37 24.31 26.87
C ILE A 855 37.55 23.67 25.49
N ALA A 856 38.73 23.88 24.91
CA ALA A 856 39.13 23.22 23.65
C ALA A 856 40.64 22.93 23.61
N THR A 857 41.35 22.95 24.75
CA THR A 857 42.82 22.82 24.75
C THR A 857 43.34 22.03 25.94
N LEU A 858 42.85 20.80 26.13
CA LEU A 858 43.45 19.82 27.05
C LEU A 858 43.37 18.36 26.54
N LEU A 859 43.12 18.15 25.24
CA LEU A 859 43.01 16.80 24.63
C LEU A 859 44.10 16.47 23.60
N VAL A 860 45.24 17.18 23.62
CA VAL A 860 46.39 16.79 22.79
C VAL A 860 47.66 16.82 23.64
N GLY A 861 48.09 15.65 24.08
CA GLY A 861 49.45 15.46 24.61
C GLY A 861 49.54 14.46 25.75
N GLY A 862 49.78 13.19 25.44
CA GLY A 862 50.20 12.23 26.46
C GLY A 862 50.09 10.77 26.04
N LYS A 863 51.10 10.26 25.33
CA LYS A 863 51.30 8.83 25.08
C LYS A 863 51.44 8.09 26.43
N SER A 864 50.51 7.21 26.77
CA SER A 864 50.81 6.05 27.63
C SER A 864 49.84 4.91 27.36
N THR A 865 50.39 3.71 27.32
CA THR A 865 49.87 2.43 26.83
C THR A 865 48.75 1.80 27.67
N GLU A 866 47.95 2.61 28.39
CA GLU A 866 46.75 2.15 29.10
C GLU A 866 45.43 2.70 28.53
N HIS A 867 45.49 3.62 27.57
CA HIS A 867 44.28 4.19 26.94
C HIS A 867 43.53 3.18 26.04
N ASP A 868 44.21 2.17 25.52
CA ASP A 868 43.63 1.18 24.59
C ASP A 868 42.89 0.01 25.28
N LYS A 869 42.87 -0.05 26.62
CA LYS A 869 42.12 -1.09 27.36
C LYS A 869 40.75 -0.64 27.89
N LEU A 870 40.46 0.66 27.86
CA LEU A 870 39.21 1.23 28.37
C LEU A 870 38.20 1.61 27.27
N LEU A 871 38.60 1.59 26.00
CA LEU A 871 37.73 1.85 24.84
C LEU A 871 37.13 0.57 24.19
N HIS A 872 37.39 -0.61 24.76
CA HIS A 872 36.81 -1.88 24.30
C HIS A 872 35.73 -2.47 25.24
N SER A 873 35.20 -1.66 26.18
CA SER A 873 34.05 -2.06 27.01
C SER A 873 32.95 -0.99 27.13
N ALA A 874 32.92 -0.03 26.20
CA ALA A 874 31.82 0.90 25.97
C ALA A 874 31.43 0.79 24.50
#